data_AF-A0A3D0CSK1-F1
#
_entry.id   AF-A0A3D0CSK1-F1
#
_cell.length_a   1.000
_cell.length_b   1.000
_cell.length_c   1.000
_cell.angle_alpha   90.00
_cell.angle_beta   90.00
_cell.angle_gamma   90.00
#
_symmetry.space_group_name_H-M   'P 1'
#
loop_
_entity.id
_entity.type
_entity.pdbx_description
1 polymer ?
#
loop_
_entity_poly.entity_id
_entity_poly.type
_entity_poly.pdbx_seq_one_letter_code
_entity_poly.pdbx_strand_id
1 'polypeptide(L)'
;MCLWLPTWARRRRSWTGSKIETWNLQHATMGKESSFDSPPRRGRHSAVAASFDVLCYGTISLDNIVHVPAMPTPADAPSATADYYKPGGEALTVGVPLSTWGLDVAVAGNEVGEDSYADFIIGELARYPHVDGRWVARRARARTPFSRIFVTPAGECHTVRYWFDDAAYVKPTAAMVRQARLVTTTASGIDESVGAARLARKAGIPVISADAVAPDHPLVPLSDVLIFRAVALPGHFPETTPHEHARRLRAAGGGVVIVTAGDGPVGALDLEGQWIELALYRMQVIDPIGVESLFRAGILYGWLQRWPLPEIIRFANAAAAIWVDAPTAFKRPPTLAEIEALQVARSSATAPTGRPSANDRSVCPICQHPVDPGLFEKHWRLEAAVVQRLRDAYPAWRRVEGICPSCVRPFVGPRLPAAGPVLEEGHPIYGQAERWVWPTPARLYANPHYTGRGVVICFIDSGFYPHPDLTQPENRILACVDATRTPIIEPADFSVPHGTSWHGLMTSVVAAGNGRLSVGDRRDPSSLLRGLASDARLVLVKVSDPRGRINEVDILRGMLWVLGNHERYGINIINLSVGGDKPGRRRRSALNEAVDEAVRRGIVVVAAAGNTGVADLRPPASARGAITVGGLDDRNVLDRSMHRLYSSNWGLTAEGDGKPEVIAPSIWLAAPVLPGTRIAEQNLLLDRLWRAGDETLPLLLKTAAPVLDFDSALVQAPLEEQRYAVRRKLVENKVISPFYQHVDGTSFAAPIVSSVVAQMLEANPGLTPERVKSLLVQTAERLPNEPAERQGHGVVVPERAVAAALREIHGRLSDEPLSPYHLDGDIHFVYHDPRARSVAVIGDFNDWQPGALEMVECVSGVWRAILPEPTPGEYEYKFLVDRDRWLDDPENGLKRPDGYGGFNSVLLVC
;
A
#
# COMPACT_ATOMS: atom_id res chain seq x y z
N MET A 1 32.70 44.69 -37.21
CA MET A 1 33.52 43.47 -37.02
C MET A 1 32.54 42.31 -36.82
N CYS A 2 32.33 41.34 -37.72
CA CYS A 2 33.27 40.48 -38.51
C CYS A 2 33.61 39.20 -37.73
N LEU A 3 33.42 37.95 -38.21
CA LEU A 3 32.70 37.30 -39.36
C LEU A 3 32.18 35.89 -38.85
N TRP A 4 31.56 34.95 -39.58
CA TRP A 4 31.18 34.80 -41.01
C TRP A 4 30.00 33.80 -41.24
N LEU A 5 29.58 33.70 -42.50
CA LEU A 5 28.90 32.60 -43.22
C LEU A 5 29.67 32.46 -44.57
N PRO A 6 29.53 31.44 -45.48
CA PRO A 6 28.41 30.52 -45.72
C PRO A 6 28.93 29.02 -45.82
N THR A 7 28.52 28.04 -46.65
CA THR A 7 27.69 27.98 -47.88
C THR A 7 26.99 26.64 -48.15
N TRP A 8 25.93 26.76 -48.95
CA TRP A 8 25.07 25.80 -49.65
C TRP A 8 25.69 24.62 -50.43
N ALA A 9 24.89 23.56 -50.65
CA ALA A 9 24.62 23.04 -52.03
C ALA A 9 23.28 22.27 -52.17
N ARG A 10 22.46 22.71 -53.13
CA ARG A 10 21.11 22.22 -53.48
C ARG A 10 21.09 20.80 -54.10
N ARG A 11 19.94 20.11 -53.98
CA ARG A 11 19.10 19.72 -55.16
C ARG A 11 17.63 19.50 -54.78
N ARG A 12 16.71 19.96 -55.63
CA ARG A 12 15.24 19.74 -55.58
C ARG A 12 14.78 19.04 -56.86
N ARG A 13 13.82 18.11 -56.74
CA ARG A 13 12.72 17.83 -57.70
C ARG A 13 11.54 17.33 -56.85
N SER A 14 10.50 18.12 -56.61
CA SER A 14 9.32 18.37 -57.46
C SER A 14 8.46 17.11 -57.65
N TRP A 15 7.43 16.86 -56.82
CA TRP A 15 6.06 17.41 -56.85
C TRP A 15 5.19 16.99 -58.06
N THR A 16 4.32 16.00 -57.83
CA THR A 16 2.89 15.85 -58.21
C THR A 16 2.40 14.49 -57.64
N GLY A 17 1.11 14.25 -57.32
CA GLY A 17 -0.05 15.14 -57.25
C GLY A 17 -1.37 14.37 -57.50
N SER A 18 -2.43 14.66 -56.72
CA SER A 18 -3.78 14.03 -56.79
C SER A 18 -3.83 12.52 -56.44
N LYS A 19 -4.96 11.87 -56.12
CA LYS A 19 -6.28 12.21 -55.51
C LYS A 19 -6.84 10.85 -55.01
N ILE A 20 -7.40 10.75 -53.80
CA ILE A 20 -8.86 10.72 -53.55
C ILE A 20 -9.67 9.94 -54.60
N GLU A 21 -10.01 8.69 -54.28
CA GLU A 21 -11.30 8.05 -54.57
C GLU A 21 -11.77 7.30 -53.31
N THR A 22 -13.07 7.05 -53.19
CA THR A 22 -13.75 6.52 -51.98
C THR A 22 -14.99 5.70 -52.37
N TRP A 23 -15.56 4.94 -51.41
CA TRP A 23 -16.72 4.04 -51.54
C TRP A 23 -16.43 2.73 -52.34
N ASN A 24 -17.06 1.56 -52.09
CA ASN A 24 -18.11 1.23 -51.11
C ASN A 24 -18.07 -0.24 -50.61
N LEU A 25 -18.97 -0.58 -49.67
CA LEU A 25 -19.25 -1.95 -49.21
C LEU A 25 -19.84 -2.87 -50.31
N GLN A 26 -19.60 -4.19 -50.22
CA GLN A 26 -20.66 -5.21 -50.11
C GLN A 26 -20.14 -6.63 -49.75
N HIS A 27 -21.04 -7.58 -49.50
CA HIS A 27 -20.79 -8.87 -48.83
C HIS A 27 -20.18 -9.99 -49.69
N ALA A 28 -19.46 -10.90 -49.04
CA ALA A 28 -19.23 -12.29 -49.47
C ALA A 28 -19.17 -13.24 -48.26
N THR A 29 -19.46 -14.53 -48.44
CA THR A 29 -19.67 -15.52 -47.35
C THR A 29 -18.56 -16.60 -47.27
N MET A 30 -18.46 -17.24 -46.10
CA MET A 30 -17.78 -18.51 -45.74
C MET A 30 -16.73 -19.11 -46.72
N GLY A 31 -15.47 -19.29 -46.27
CA GLY A 31 -14.41 -19.85 -47.13
C GLY A 31 -13.14 -20.43 -46.51
N LYS A 32 -13.25 -21.42 -45.62
CA LYS A 32 -12.22 -22.45 -45.25
C LYS A 32 -10.88 -22.02 -44.63
N GLU A 33 -10.26 -23.02 -43.99
CA GLU A 33 -8.93 -23.00 -43.36
C GLU A 33 -7.79 -22.93 -44.40
N SER A 34 -6.63 -22.41 -43.98
CA SER A 34 -5.34 -22.69 -44.62
C SER A 34 -4.25 -22.89 -43.57
N SER A 35 -3.33 -23.81 -43.84
CA SER A 35 -2.39 -24.36 -42.85
C SER A 35 -1.09 -23.57 -42.75
N PHE A 36 -0.61 -23.34 -41.52
CA PHE A 36 0.78 -22.91 -41.28
C PHE A 36 1.77 -24.03 -41.60
N ASP A 37 2.87 -23.68 -42.26
CA ASP A 37 3.87 -24.62 -42.78
C ASP A 37 4.92 -25.01 -41.71
N SER A 38 5.59 -26.14 -41.90
CA SER A 38 6.45 -26.77 -40.88
C SER A 38 7.96 -26.60 -41.14
N PRO A 39 8.80 -26.39 -40.10
CA PRO A 39 10.25 -26.37 -40.23
C PRO A 39 10.83 -27.75 -40.63
N PRO A 40 12.04 -27.79 -41.24
CA PRO A 40 12.44 -28.88 -42.13
C PRO A 40 12.83 -30.20 -41.45
N ARG A 41 12.35 -31.32 -42.00
CA ARG A 41 12.77 -32.67 -41.61
C ARG A 41 14.19 -33.00 -42.09
N ARG A 42 15.07 -33.49 -41.19
CA ARG A 42 16.31 -34.22 -41.53
C ARG A 42 16.58 -35.37 -40.57
N GLY A 43 17.11 -36.49 -41.10
CA GLY A 43 17.83 -37.53 -40.36
C GLY A 43 17.00 -38.46 -39.47
N ARG A 44 16.65 -39.65 -39.97
CA ARG A 44 16.31 -40.79 -39.09
C ARG A 44 17.59 -41.37 -38.48
N HIS A 45 17.89 -41.01 -37.24
CA HIS A 45 18.72 -41.82 -36.34
C HIS A 45 17.85 -42.39 -35.22
N SER A 46 18.23 -43.55 -34.68
CA SER A 46 17.46 -44.25 -33.65
C SER A 46 17.39 -43.43 -32.36
N ALA A 47 16.24 -42.82 -32.10
CA ALA A 47 15.99 -42.10 -30.86
C ALA A 47 15.93 -43.09 -29.69
N VAL A 48 16.92 -43.01 -28.79
CA VAL A 48 16.70 -43.37 -27.39
C VAL A 48 15.64 -42.38 -26.89
N ALA A 49 14.59 -42.87 -26.22
CA ALA A 49 13.57 -41.98 -25.67
C ALA A 49 14.21 -41.05 -24.62
N ALA A 50 13.88 -39.76 -24.69
CA ALA A 50 14.27 -38.81 -23.66
C ALA A 50 13.74 -39.30 -22.30
N SER A 51 14.58 -39.21 -21.27
CA SER A 51 14.28 -39.68 -19.91
C SER A 51 13.97 -38.52 -18.95
N PHE A 52 14.12 -37.27 -19.42
CA PHE A 52 13.67 -36.05 -18.76
C PHE A 52 13.46 -34.95 -19.82
N ASP A 53 12.62 -33.98 -19.52
CA ASP A 53 12.35 -32.84 -20.40
C ASP A 53 13.53 -31.87 -20.44
N VAL A 54 14.08 -31.52 -19.27
CA VAL A 54 15.12 -30.49 -19.13
C VAL A 54 16.36 -31.03 -18.43
N LEU A 55 17.54 -30.74 -18.99
CA LEU A 55 18.80 -30.78 -18.26
C LEU A 55 19.16 -29.36 -17.79
N CYS A 56 19.06 -29.14 -16.48
CA CYS A 56 19.58 -27.94 -15.82
C CYS A 56 21.06 -28.18 -15.47
N TYR A 57 21.97 -27.61 -16.26
CA TYR A 57 23.42 -27.74 -16.06
C TYR A 57 24.04 -26.40 -15.62
N GLY A 58 24.50 -26.28 -14.37
CA GLY A 58 25.01 -24.99 -13.86
C GLY A 58 25.51 -25.05 -12.42
N THR A 59 25.39 -23.94 -11.67
CA THR A 59 25.73 -23.92 -10.24
C THR A 59 24.72 -24.67 -9.36
N ILE A 60 25.24 -25.34 -8.33
CA ILE A 60 24.53 -26.03 -7.26
C ILE A 60 25.16 -25.55 -5.93
N SER A 61 24.37 -24.87 -5.10
CA SER A 61 24.82 -24.30 -3.82
C SER A 61 23.78 -24.46 -2.71
N LEU A 62 24.18 -24.14 -1.48
CA LEU A 62 23.26 -23.83 -0.39
C LEU A 62 23.20 -22.32 -0.19
N ASP A 63 22.00 -21.73 -0.26
CA ASP A 63 21.81 -20.29 -0.05
C ASP A 63 21.22 -20.05 1.34
N ASN A 64 21.97 -19.31 2.17
CA ASN A 64 21.54 -18.80 3.45
C ASN A 64 21.08 -17.35 3.31
N ILE A 65 19.85 -17.04 3.72
CA ILE A 65 19.24 -15.73 3.58
C ILE A 65 19.02 -15.15 4.98
N VAL A 66 19.58 -13.97 5.20
CA VAL A 66 19.63 -13.29 6.49
C VAL A 66 18.96 -11.92 6.33
N HIS A 67 17.76 -11.76 6.89
CA HIS A 67 17.11 -10.47 6.94
C HIS A 67 17.72 -9.63 8.05
N VAL A 68 18.05 -8.38 7.75
CA VAL A 68 18.68 -7.41 8.66
C VAL A 68 17.97 -6.06 8.55
N PRO A 69 17.82 -5.29 9.63
CA PRO A 69 17.09 -4.00 9.59
C PRO A 69 17.80 -2.95 8.72
N ALA A 70 19.11 -3.05 8.58
CA ALA A 70 19.97 -2.27 7.69
C ALA A 70 21.18 -3.15 7.28
N MET A 71 21.92 -2.76 6.24
CA MET A 71 23.14 -3.50 5.85
C MET A 71 24.24 -3.39 6.92
N PRO A 72 24.97 -4.48 7.24
CA PRO A 72 26.07 -4.43 8.20
C PRO A 72 27.20 -3.51 7.75
N THR A 73 27.83 -2.81 8.70
CA THR A 73 28.96 -1.91 8.44
C THR A 73 30.14 -2.21 9.37
N PRO A 74 31.36 -1.72 9.11
CA PRO A 74 32.48 -1.86 10.05
C PRO A 74 32.26 -1.19 11.42
N ALA A 75 31.22 -0.37 11.58
CA ALA A 75 30.89 0.36 12.80
C ALA A 75 29.60 -0.11 13.48
N ASP A 76 28.76 -0.89 12.79
CA ASP A 76 27.47 -1.38 13.30
C ASP A 76 27.16 -2.79 12.76
N ALA A 77 26.80 -3.68 13.68
CA ALA A 77 26.55 -5.10 13.44
C ALA A 77 25.10 -5.43 13.79
N PRO A 78 24.13 -5.11 12.91
CA PRO A 78 22.71 -5.23 13.21
C PRO A 78 22.29 -6.71 13.36
N SER A 79 21.49 -6.98 14.38
CA SER A 79 20.93 -8.32 14.63
C SER A 79 20.03 -8.77 13.48
N ALA A 80 20.17 -10.03 13.06
CA ALA A 80 19.28 -10.65 12.08
C ALA A 80 17.84 -10.74 12.61
N THR A 81 16.87 -10.39 11.76
CA THR A 81 15.43 -10.51 12.04
C THR A 81 14.83 -11.81 11.52
N ALA A 82 15.50 -12.47 10.55
CA ALA A 82 15.27 -13.85 10.15
C ALA A 82 16.56 -14.44 9.56
N ASP A 83 16.78 -15.74 9.75
CA ASP A 83 17.91 -16.51 9.23
C ASP A 83 17.40 -17.91 8.83
N TYR A 84 17.62 -18.32 7.58
CA TYR A 84 17.17 -19.61 7.03
C TYR A 84 17.98 -20.03 5.81
N TYR A 85 17.84 -21.29 5.41
CA TYR A 85 18.64 -21.96 4.38
C TYR A 85 17.72 -22.57 3.33
N LYS A 86 18.13 -22.53 2.06
CA LYS A 86 17.42 -23.17 0.94
C LYS A 86 18.41 -23.74 -0.09
N PRO A 87 18.00 -24.72 -0.92
CA PRO A 87 18.78 -25.12 -2.09
C PRO A 87 18.92 -23.93 -3.06
N GLY A 88 20.13 -23.71 -3.55
CA GLY A 88 20.54 -22.52 -4.31
C GLY A 88 21.35 -22.84 -5.56
N GLY A 89 21.74 -21.81 -6.29
CA GLY A 89 22.46 -21.97 -7.55
C GLY A 89 21.55 -22.27 -8.76
N GLU A 90 22.04 -21.87 -9.92
CA GLU A 90 21.30 -21.70 -11.18
C GLU A 90 20.62 -22.96 -11.71
N ALA A 91 21.13 -24.15 -11.36
CA ALA A 91 20.54 -25.42 -11.80
C ALA A 91 19.32 -25.79 -10.94
N LEU A 92 19.39 -25.51 -9.63
CA LEU A 92 18.32 -25.79 -8.67
C LEU A 92 17.21 -24.73 -8.73
N THR A 93 17.57 -23.45 -8.79
CA THR A 93 16.61 -22.33 -8.85
C THR A 93 15.78 -22.28 -10.14
N VAL A 94 16.19 -23.02 -11.18
CA VAL A 94 15.42 -23.25 -12.41
C VAL A 94 14.71 -24.60 -12.39
N GLY A 95 15.41 -25.67 -11.99
CA GLY A 95 14.88 -27.03 -12.06
C GLY A 95 13.71 -27.29 -11.12
N VAL A 96 13.74 -26.73 -9.90
CA VAL A 96 12.66 -26.91 -8.93
C VAL A 96 11.33 -26.31 -9.44
N PRO A 97 11.25 -25.05 -9.93
CA PRO A 97 10.04 -24.53 -10.57
C PRO A 97 9.52 -25.37 -11.75
N LEU A 98 10.40 -25.78 -12.67
CA LEU A 98 10.02 -26.63 -13.81
C LEU A 98 9.39 -27.96 -13.34
N SER A 99 9.94 -28.58 -12.29
CA SER A 99 9.40 -29.81 -11.70
C SER A 99 8.02 -29.61 -11.07
N THR A 100 7.75 -28.45 -10.47
CA THR A 100 6.41 -28.09 -9.96
C THR A 100 5.40 -27.74 -11.06
N TRP A 101 5.86 -27.63 -12.30
CA TRP A 101 5.02 -27.48 -13.50
C TRP A 101 4.88 -28.80 -14.28
N GLY A 102 5.24 -29.94 -13.68
CA GLY A 102 5.03 -31.27 -14.24
C GLY A 102 5.99 -31.66 -15.36
N LEU A 103 7.14 -30.98 -15.48
CA LEU A 103 8.24 -31.41 -16.35
C LEU A 103 9.23 -32.27 -15.57
N ASP A 104 9.74 -33.33 -16.17
CA ASP A 104 10.82 -34.12 -15.59
C ASP A 104 12.17 -33.40 -15.81
N VAL A 105 12.95 -33.19 -14.75
CA VAL A 105 14.18 -32.36 -14.79
C VAL A 105 15.37 -33.10 -14.20
N ALA A 106 16.48 -33.18 -14.94
CA ALA A 106 17.77 -33.56 -14.38
C ALA A 106 18.57 -32.33 -13.95
N VAL A 107 19.18 -32.39 -12.76
CA VAL A 107 20.04 -31.33 -12.21
C VAL A 107 21.48 -31.85 -12.16
N ALA A 108 22.38 -31.16 -12.87
CA ALA A 108 23.81 -31.48 -12.93
C ALA A 108 24.64 -30.17 -12.88
N GLY A 109 25.94 -30.27 -12.61
CA GLY A 109 26.74 -29.06 -12.41
C GLY A 109 28.07 -29.29 -11.71
N ASN A 110 28.39 -28.42 -10.76
CA ASN A 110 29.51 -28.62 -9.85
C ASN A 110 29.30 -29.82 -8.92
N GLU A 111 30.40 -30.42 -8.49
CA GLU A 111 30.43 -31.39 -7.40
C GLU A 111 30.04 -30.71 -6.08
N VAL A 112 29.44 -31.48 -5.16
CA VAL A 112 29.11 -31.07 -3.79
C VAL A 112 29.84 -31.95 -2.79
N GLY A 113 29.94 -31.52 -1.53
CA GLY A 113 30.68 -32.24 -0.50
C GLY A 113 30.00 -33.53 -0.02
N GLU A 114 30.74 -34.27 0.79
CA GLU A 114 30.16 -35.19 1.79
C GLU A 114 29.98 -34.42 3.11
N ASP A 115 29.28 -33.28 3.02
CA ASP A 115 28.98 -32.35 4.10
C ASP A 115 27.47 -32.16 4.30
N SER A 116 27.09 -31.55 5.42
CA SER A 116 25.70 -31.33 5.81
C SER A 116 24.95 -30.35 4.90
N TYR A 117 25.66 -29.56 4.09
CA TYR A 117 25.05 -28.67 3.10
C TYR A 117 24.60 -29.48 1.88
N ALA A 118 25.40 -30.44 1.41
CA ALA A 118 24.98 -31.42 0.42
C ALA A 118 23.84 -32.31 0.92
N ASP A 119 23.89 -32.76 2.18
CA ASP A 119 22.78 -33.54 2.76
C ASP A 119 21.47 -32.75 2.79
N PHE A 120 21.51 -31.46 3.15
CA PHE A 120 20.34 -30.59 3.11
C PHE A 120 19.80 -30.40 1.69
N ILE A 121 20.67 -30.12 0.70
CA ILE A 121 20.27 -29.97 -0.71
C ILE A 121 19.59 -31.25 -1.23
N ILE A 122 20.18 -32.42 -0.96
CA ILE A 122 19.66 -33.71 -1.41
C ILE A 122 18.36 -34.08 -0.69
N GLY A 123 18.26 -33.78 0.61
CA GLY A 123 17.04 -33.99 1.40
C GLY A 123 15.87 -33.12 0.91
N GLU A 124 16.12 -31.85 0.57
CA GLU A 124 15.11 -30.98 -0.01
C GLU A 124 14.75 -31.38 -1.45
N LEU A 125 15.73 -31.81 -2.27
CA LEU A 125 15.47 -32.32 -3.62
C LEU A 125 14.56 -33.55 -3.61
N ALA A 126 14.70 -34.45 -2.64
CA ALA A 126 13.85 -35.64 -2.50
C ALA A 126 12.36 -35.32 -2.27
N ARG A 127 12.00 -34.06 -2.01
CA ARG A 127 10.61 -33.57 -1.89
C ARG A 127 9.95 -33.29 -3.25
N TYR A 128 10.73 -33.25 -4.34
CA TYR A 128 10.28 -32.96 -5.69
C TYR A 128 10.43 -34.20 -6.59
N PRO A 129 9.38 -35.03 -6.77
CA PRO A 129 9.49 -36.34 -7.43
C PRO A 129 9.88 -36.27 -8.91
N HIS A 130 9.71 -35.10 -9.55
CA HIS A 130 10.10 -34.83 -10.93
C HIS A 130 11.53 -34.26 -11.07
N VAL A 131 12.35 -34.25 -10.00
CA VAL A 131 13.77 -33.85 -10.07
C VAL A 131 14.70 -35.06 -9.95
N ASP A 132 15.35 -35.42 -11.05
CA ASP A 132 16.43 -36.40 -11.08
C ASP A 132 17.73 -35.79 -10.53
N GLY A 133 17.85 -35.82 -9.20
CA GLY A 133 19.05 -35.43 -8.46
C GLY A 133 20.22 -36.42 -8.54
N ARG A 134 20.11 -37.56 -9.26
CA ARG A 134 21.19 -38.57 -9.33
C ARG A 134 22.47 -38.07 -10.01
N TRP A 135 22.38 -36.95 -10.74
CA TRP A 135 23.50 -36.33 -11.43
C TRP A 135 24.22 -35.26 -10.57
N VAL A 136 23.75 -35.01 -9.34
CA VAL A 136 24.44 -34.20 -8.33
C VAL A 136 25.55 -35.04 -7.69
N ALA A 137 26.77 -34.93 -8.22
CA ALA A 137 27.90 -35.75 -7.76
C ALA A 137 28.46 -35.27 -6.42
N ARG A 138 28.56 -36.18 -5.44
CA ARG A 138 29.20 -35.95 -4.14
C ARG A 138 30.67 -36.36 -4.13
N ARG A 139 31.51 -35.66 -3.36
CA ARG A 139 32.91 -36.06 -3.07
C ARG A 139 33.35 -35.72 -1.64
N ALA A 140 34.00 -36.68 -0.99
CA ALA A 140 34.70 -36.55 0.30
C ALA A 140 35.77 -35.45 0.39
N ARG A 141 36.16 -34.84 -0.73
CA ARG A 141 37.16 -33.74 -0.79
C ARG A 141 36.63 -32.43 -1.37
N ALA A 142 35.38 -32.40 -1.83
CA ALA A 142 34.73 -31.16 -2.25
C ALA A 142 34.11 -30.45 -1.04
N ARG A 143 33.89 -29.14 -1.16
CA ARG A 143 33.04 -28.35 -0.26
C ARG A 143 31.81 -27.93 -1.05
N THR A 144 30.62 -28.13 -0.50
CA THR A 144 29.38 -27.63 -1.14
C THR A 144 29.41 -26.10 -1.21
N PRO A 145 29.29 -25.48 -2.40
CA PRO A 145 29.28 -24.02 -2.53
C PRO A 145 28.17 -23.39 -1.70
N PHE A 146 28.46 -22.22 -1.13
CA PHE A 146 27.59 -21.59 -0.14
C PHE A 146 27.44 -20.08 -0.41
N SER A 147 26.21 -19.57 -0.32
CA SER A 147 25.91 -18.15 -0.41
C SER A 147 25.37 -17.65 0.93
N ARG A 148 25.84 -16.50 1.42
CA ARG A 148 25.14 -15.74 2.47
C ARG A 148 24.59 -14.44 1.87
N ILE A 149 23.29 -14.26 1.93
CA ILE A 149 22.55 -13.19 1.28
C ILE A 149 21.89 -12.33 2.36
N PHE A 150 22.35 -11.09 2.51
CA PHE A 150 21.75 -10.10 3.41
C PHE A 150 20.63 -9.34 2.70
N VAL A 151 19.50 -9.11 3.37
CA VAL A 151 18.32 -8.43 2.83
C VAL A 151 17.78 -7.37 3.80
N THR A 152 17.57 -6.12 3.35
CA THR A 152 16.92 -5.07 4.16
C THR A 152 15.42 -4.93 3.87
N PRO A 153 14.62 -4.31 4.77
CA PRO A 153 13.22 -3.99 4.50
C PRO A 153 13.00 -3.02 3.32
N ALA A 154 14.05 -2.36 2.83
CA ALA A 154 14.04 -1.52 1.64
C ALA A 154 14.30 -2.30 0.34
N GLY A 155 14.53 -3.62 0.42
CA GLY A 155 14.81 -4.48 -0.74
C GLY A 155 16.28 -4.53 -1.17
N GLU A 156 17.19 -3.88 -0.43
CA GLU A 156 18.64 -3.96 -0.71
C GLU A 156 19.13 -5.38 -0.45
N CYS A 157 19.98 -5.90 -1.34
CA CYS A 157 20.43 -7.29 -1.32
C CYS A 157 21.95 -7.39 -1.56
N HIS A 158 22.67 -8.04 -0.65
CA HIS A 158 24.13 -8.22 -0.72
C HIS A 158 24.50 -9.70 -0.51
N THR A 159 25.12 -10.31 -1.53
CA THR A 159 25.51 -11.73 -1.51
C THR A 159 27.01 -11.90 -1.33
N VAL A 160 27.41 -12.65 -0.31
CA VAL A 160 28.78 -13.17 -0.11
C VAL A 160 28.80 -14.63 -0.56
N ARG A 161 29.72 -14.97 -1.48
CA ARG A 161 29.85 -16.31 -2.08
C ARG A 161 31.09 -17.02 -1.51
N TYR A 162 30.95 -18.31 -1.21
CA TYR A 162 31.98 -19.15 -0.61
C TYR A 162 32.18 -20.43 -1.44
N TRP A 163 33.44 -20.78 -1.69
CA TRP A 163 33.89 -22.03 -2.35
C TRP A 163 33.39 -22.30 -3.77
N PHE A 164 32.70 -21.36 -4.43
CA PHE A 164 32.29 -21.50 -5.83
C PHE A 164 33.49 -21.66 -6.79
N ASP A 165 34.60 -20.98 -6.52
CA ASP A 165 35.82 -21.06 -7.34
C ASP A 165 36.64 -22.35 -7.08
N ASP A 166 36.41 -23.00 -5.93
CA ASP A 166 36.99 -24.32 -5.60
C ASP A 166 36.20 -25.48 -6.24
N ALA A 167 35.01 -25.22 -6.77
CA ALA A 167 34.02 -26.24 -7.09
C ALA A 167 34.25 -26.84 -8.49
N ALA A 168 34.81 -28.06 -8.55
CA ALA A 168 35.02 -28.79 -9.80
C ALA A 168 33.67 -29.12 -10.49
N TYR A 169 33.61 -28.97 -11.81
CA TYR A 169 32.41 -29.28 -12.60
C TYR A 169 32.41 -30.71 -13.16
N VAL A 170 31.25 -31.37 -13.06
CA VAL A 170 31.04 -32.74 -13.54
C VAL A 170 30.90 -32.75 -15.06
N LYS A 171 32.02 -32.98 -15.76
CA LYS A 171 32.12 -32.94 -17.23
C LYS A 171 30.92 -33.61 -17.92
N PRO A 172 30.11 -32.86 -18.68
CA PRO A 172 28.86 -33.39 -19.24
C PRO A 172 29.15 -34.47 -20.29
N THR A 173 28.35 -35.53 -20.27
CA THR A 173 28.52 -36.67 -21.19
C THR A 173 27.46 -36.65 -22.29
N ALA A 174 27.82 -37.16 -23.47
CA ALA A 174 26.88 -37.35 -24.58
C ALA A 174 25.75 -38.36 -24.26
N ALA A 175 25.87 -39.14 -23.18
CA ALA A 175 24.82 -40.03 -22.69
C ALA A 175 23.81 -39.29 -21.80
N MET A 176 24.29 -38.43 -20.89
CA MET A 176 23.44 -37.55 -20.06
C MET A 176 22.67 -36.55 -20.93
N VAL A 177 23.36 -35.82 -21.81
CA VAL A 177 22.73 -34.77 -22.63
C VAL A 177 21.66 -35.32 -23.57
N ARG A 178 21.82 -36.54 -24.11
CA ARG A 178 20.83 -37.18 -25.00
C ARG A 178 19.55 -37.67 -24.32
N GLN A 179 19.51 -37.66 -22.98
CA GLN A 179 18.28 -37.99 -22.24
C GLN A 179 17.35 -36.77 -22.10
N ALA A 180 17.80 -35.56 -22.43
CA ALA A 180 17.00 -34.33 -22.35
C ALA A 180 16.23 -34.02 -23.65
N ARG A 181 15.10 -33.32 -23.54
CA ARG A 181 14.46 -32.62 -24.68
C ARG A 181 14.97 -31.18 -24.87
N LEU A 182 15.51 -30.58 -23.81
CA LEU A 182 16.02 -29.20 -23.76
C LEU A 182 17.19 -29.11 -22.76
N VAL A 183 18.18 -28.26 -23.03
CA VAL A 183 19.28 -27.98 -22.09
C VAL A 183 19.28 -26.50 -21.72
N THR A 184 19.52 -26.21 -20.43
CA THR A 184 19.82 -24.84 -19.96
C THR A 184 21.10 -24.78 -19.14
N THR A 185 21.82 -23.67 -19.30
CA THR A 185 23.13 -23.43 -18.69
C THR A 185 23.46 -21.92 -18.67
N THR A 186 24.56 -21.51 -18.05
CA THR A 186 24.96 -20.10 -17.92
C THR A 186 26.44 -19.91 -18.23
N ALA A 187 26.91 -18.66 -18.22
CA ALA A 187 28.34 -18.35 -18.30
C ALA A 187 29.15 -18.84 -17.06
N SER A 188 28.50 -19.28 -15.98
CA SER A 188 29.15 -19.92 -14.82
C SER A 188 29.71 -21.30 -15.21
N GLY A 189 30.93 -21.63 -14.78
CA GLY A 189 31.57 -22.93 -15.11
C GLY A 189 31.91 -23.06 -16.60
N ILE A 190 32.56 -22.03 -17.17
CA ILE A 190 32.68 -21.75 -18.60
C ILE A 190 32.87 -23.00 -19.49
N ASP A 191 33.94 -23.78 -19.31
CA ASP A 191 34.28 -24.86 -20.25
C ASP A 191 33.29 -26.03 -20.21
N GLU A 192 32.85 -26.45 -19.02
CA GLU A 192 31.86 -27.51 -18.87
C GLU A 192 30.44 -27.08 -19.29
N SER A 193 30.01 -25.87 -18.94
CA SER A 193 28.71 -25.30 -19.34
C SER A 193 28.63 -25.12 -20.87
N VAL A 194 29.69 -24.59 -21.48
CA VAL A 194 29.86 -24.59 -22.95
C VAL A 194 29.93 -26.03 -23.49
N GLY A 195 30.55 -26.97 -22.77
CA GLY A 195 30.58 -28.39 -23.10
C GLY A 195 29.18 -29.01 -23.20
N ALA A 196 28.29 -28.72 -22.25
CA ALA A 196 26.90 -29.17 -22.26
C ALA A 196 26.17 -28.62 -23.49
N ALA A 197 26.29 -27.32 -23.76
CA ALA A 197 25.70 -26.68 -24.94
C ALA A 197 26.25 -27.25 -26.26
N ARG A 198 27.58 -27.46 -26.38
CA ARG A 198 28.22 -28.09 -27.56
C ARG A 198 27.67 -29.51 -27.80
N LEU A 199 27.49 -30.30 -26.74
CA LEU A 199 26.93 -31.65 -26.82
C LEU A 199 25.45 -31.65 -27.21
N ALA A 200 24.66 -30.71 -26.69
CA ALA A 200 23.24 -30.55 -27.02
C ALA A 200 23.06 -30.20 -28.50
N ARG A 201 23.77 -29.16 -28.98
CA ARG A 201 23.75 -28.76 -30.40
C ARG A 201 24.23 -29.87 -31.32
N LYS A 202 25.25 -30.65 -30.93
CA LYS A 202 25.70 -31.86 -31.68
C LYS A 202 24.67 -33.00 -31.69
N ALA A 203 23.77 -33.05 -30.71
CA ALA A 203 22.66 -34.00 -30.66
C ALA A 203 21.36 -33.47 -31.32
N GLY A 204 21.32 -32.22 -31.77
CA GLY A 204 20.10 -31.56 -32.28
C GLY A 204 19.12 -31.12 -31.18
N ILE A 205 19.58 -31.05 -29.93
CA ILE A 205 18.79 -30.64 -28.76
C ILE A 205 18.95 -29.12 -28.58
N PRO A 206 17.85 -28.35 -28.41
CA PRO A 206 17.95 -26.90 -28.23
C PRO A 206 18.63 -26.49 -26.93
N VAL A 207 19.19 -25.28 -26.91
CA VAL A 207 19.86 -24.70 -25.73
C VAL A 207 19.25 -23.34 -25.39
N ILE A 208 18.85 -23.15 -24.14
CA ILE A 208 18.44 -21.85 -23.57
C ILE A 208 19.44 -21.43 -22.51
N SER A 209 20.27 -20.42 -22.80
CA SER A 209 21.34 -19.99 -21.90
C SER A 209 21.10 -18.59 -21.32
N ALA A 210 21.88 -18.25 -20.29
CA ALA A 210 21.88 -16.92 -19.71
C ALA A 210 23.28 -16.36 -19.41
N ASP A 211 23.34 -15.04 -19.26
CA ASP A 211 24.48 -14.25 -18.76
C ASP A 211 25.76 -14.29 -19.65
N ALA A 212 25.67 -14.88 -20.84
CA ALA A 212 26.68 -14.73 -21.91
C ALA A 212 26.54 -13.37 -22.60
N VAL A 213 27.00 -12.30 -21.93
CA VAL A 213 26.84 -10.90 -22.40
C VAL A 213 27.82 -10.53 -23.52
N ALA A 214 29.01 -11.14 -23.59
CA ALA A 214 30.01 -10.79 -24.60
C ALA A 214 29.73 -11.50 -25.95
N PRO A 215 29.74 -10.80 -27.12
CA PRO A 215 29.41 -11.41 -28.42
C PRO A 215 30.34 -12.56 -28.85
N ASP A 216 31.59 -12.56 -28.41
CA ASP A 216 32.58 -13.62 -28.65
C ASP A 216 32.48 -14.79 -27.65
N HIS A 217 31.60 -14.72 -26.64
CA HIS A 217 31.46 -15.76 -25.64
C HIS A 217 30.95 -17.08 -26.26
N PRO A 218 31.60 -18.24 -26.03
CA PRO A 218 31.30 -19.48 -26.77
C PRO A 218 29.86 -20.01 -26.65
N LEU A 219 29.07 -19.59 -25.66
CA LEU A 219 27.64 -19.94 -25.57
C LEU A 219 26.76 -19.22 -26.61
N VAL A 220 27.14 -18.04 -27.10
CA VAL A 220 26.30 -17.22 -27.99
C VAL A 220 25.92 -18.01 -29.26
N PRO A 221 26.85 -18.50 -30.10
CA PRO A 221 26.52 -19.32 -31.28
C PRO A 221 25.98 -20.73 -30.96
N LEU A 222 25.88 -21.10 -29.69
CA LEU A 222 25.32 -22.38 -29.24
C LEU A 222 23.89 -22.26 -28.70
N SER A 223 23.36 -21.05 -28.54
CA SER A 223 22.09 -20.79 -27.84
C SER A 223 20.95 -20.52 -28.83
N ASP A 224 19.87 -21.31 -28.74
CA ASP A 224 18.62 -21.07 -29.48
C ASP A 224 17.79 -19.96 -28.84
N VAL A 225 17.90 -19.79 -27.51
CA VAL A 225 17.50 -18.57 -26.79
C VAL A 225 18.63 -18.15 -25.84
N LEU A 226 18.93 -16.87 -25.80
CA LEU A 226 19.94 -16.26 -24.92
C LEU A 226 19.28 -15.15 -24.08
N ILE A 227 19.39 -15.24 -22.76
CA ILE A 227 18.84 -14.26 -21.82
C ILE A 227 19.99 -13.45 -21.20
N PHE A 228 19.91 -12.11 -21.24
CA PHE A 228 20.84 -11.26 -20.50
C PHE A 228 20.14 -10.08 -19.83
N ARG A 229 20.89 -9.35 -19.00
CA ARG A 229 20.35 -8.29 -18.12
C ARG A 229 20.88 -6.93 -18.56
N ALA A 230 20.00 -5.95 -18.77
CA ALA A 230 20.38 -4.61 -19.25
C ALA A 230 21.39 -3.91 -18.32
N VAL A 231 21.28 -4.16 -17.00
CA VAL A 231 22.21 -3.70 -15.96
C VAL A 231 23.67 -4.18 -16.16
N ALA A 232 23.90 -5.26 -16.92
CA ALA A 232 25.26 -5.72 -17.24
C ALA A 232 25.95 -4.90 -18.35
N LEU A 233 25.20 -4.08 -19.11
CA LEU A 233 25.77 -3.35 -20.26
C LEU A 233 26.73 -2.21 -19.86
N PRO A 234 26.42 -1.28 -18.93
CA PRO A 234 27.27 -0.12 -18.69
C PRO A 234 28.71 -0.44 -18.24
N GLY A 235 28.92 -1.60 -17.60
CA GLY A 235 30.25 -2.06 -17.16
C GLY A 235 31.09 -2.76 -18.21
N HIS A 236 30.50 -3.21 -19.32
CA HIS A 236 31.20 -3.99 -20.37
C HIS A 236 31.10 -3.36 -21.77
N PHE A 237 29.98 -2.72 -22.09
CA PHE A 237 29.65 -2.13 -23.38
C PHE A 237 28.99 -0.75 -23.17
N PRO A 238 29.73 0.26 -22.69
CA PRO A 238 29.22 1.61 -22.54
C PRO A 238 28.64 2.16 -23.86
N GLU A 239 27.74 3.14 -23.73
CA GLU A 239 27.04 3.82 -24.84
C GLU A 239 26.18 2.92 -25.76
N THR A 240 26.09 1.61 -25.51
CA THR A 240 25.30 0.66 -26.33
C THR A 240 23.92 0.41 -25.71
N THR A 241 22.84 0.55 -26.48
CA THR A 241 21.49 0.23 -25.99
C THR A 241 21.22 -1.29 -25.92
N PRO A 242 20.27 -1.75 -25.07
CA PRO A 242 19.85 -3.15 -25.00
C PRO A 242 19.51 -3.80 -26.35
N HIS A 243 18.81 -3.07 -27.21
CA HIS A 243 18.38 -3.52 -28.54
C HIS A 243 19.56 -3.62 -29.51
N GLU A 244 20.48 -2.65 -29.53
CA GLU A 244 21.70 -2.73 -30.34
C GLU A 244 22.61 -3.87 -29.90
N HIS A 245 22.72 -4.11 -28.59
CA HIS A 245 23.52 -5.21 -28.08
C HIS A 245 22.90 -6.58 -28.40
N ALA A 246 21.58 -6.71 -28.31
CA ALA A 246 20.87 -7.91 -28.78
C ALA A 246 21.13 -8.20 -30.27
N ARG A 247 21.20 -7.16 -31.12
CA ARG A 247 21.58 -7.30 -32.53
C ARG A 247 23.03 -7.76 -32.71
N ARG A 248 23.98 -7.29 -31.88
CA ARG A 248 25.38 -7.77 -31.89
C ARG A 248 25.47 -9.26 -31.51
N LEU A 249 24.73 -9.68 -30.48
CA LEU A 249 24.67 -11.09 -30.04
C LEU A 249 24.07 -12.00 -31.14
N ARG A 250 23.03 -11.55 -31.85
CA ARG A 250 22.53 -12.24 -33.05
C ARG A 250 23.55 -12.30 -34.19
N ALA A 251 24.24 -11.20 -34.47
CA ALA A 251 25.26 -11.17 -35.53
C ALA A 251 26.43 -12.13 -35.24
N ALA A 252 26.72 -12.41 -33.97
CA ALA A 252 27.68 -13.44 -33.54
C ALA A 252 27.13 -14.89 -33.55
N GLY A 253 25.93 -15.11 -34.11
CA GLY A 253 25.31 -16.43 -34.27
C GLY A 253 24.29 -16.81 -33.19
N GLY A 254 23.94 -15.90 -32.27
CA GLY A 254 22.91 -16.13 -31.28
C GLY A 254 21.52 -16.36 -31.87
N GLY A 255 20.74 -17.22 -31.22
CA GLY A 255 19.30 -17.40 -31.43
C GLY A 255 18.48 -16.21 -30.92
N VAL A 256 17.27 -16.46 -30.42
CA VAL A 256 16.40 -15.40 -29.87
C VAL A 256 17.09 -14.76 -28.68
N VAL A 257 17.20 -13.42 -28.65
CA VAL A 257 17.87 -12.70 -27.56
C VAL A 257 16.83 -11.98 -26.72
N ILE A 258 16.73 -12.32 -25.43
CA ILE A 258 15.80 -11.72 -24.47
C ILE A 258 16.59 -10.88 -23.46
N VAL A 259 16.09 -9.69 -23.14
CA VAL A 259 16.75 -8.73 -22.24
C VAL A 259 15.82 -8.31 -21.11
N THR A 260 16.24 -8.54 -19.87
CA THR A 260 15.52 -8.12 -18.66
C THR A 260 16.09 -6.82 -18.09
N ALA A 261 15.24 -5.98 -17.50
CA ALA A 261 15.57 -4.61 -17.11
C ALA A 261 15.14 -4.23 -15.68
N GLY A 262 15.12 -5.19 -14.75
CA GLY A 262 14.68 -4.96 -13.37
C GLY A 262 13.17 -4.75 -13.28
N ASP A 263 12.75 -3.52 -13.00
CA ASP A 263 11.36 -3.03 -13.05
C ASP A 263 10.96 -2.46 -14.42
N GLY A 264 11.93 -2.29 -15.34
CA GLY A 264 11.71 -1.93 -16.73
C GLY A 264 11.14 -3.06 -17.60
N PRO A 265 10.62 -2.77 -18.81
CA PRO A 265 10.02 -3.76 -19.70
C PRO A 265 11.04 -4.82 -20.17
N VAL A 266 10.54 -6.00 -20.51
CA VAL A 266 11.36 -7.05 -21.14
C VAL A 266 11.39 -6.82 -22.65
N GLY A 267 12.59 -6.69 -23.20
CA GLY A 267 12.83 -6.65 -24.64
C GLY A 267 13.20 -8.01 -25.19
N ALA A 268 12.88 -8.30 -26.45
CA ALA A 268 13.32 -9.50 -27.15
C ALA A 268 13.54 -9.25 -28.65
N LEU A 269 14.52 -9.93 -29.23
CA LEU A 269 14.86 -9.92 -30.64
C LEU A 269 14.61 -11.30 -31.25
N ASP A 270 13.57 -11.42 -32.09
CA ASP A 270 13.12 -12.67 -32.72
C ASP A 270 14.05 -13.16 -33.85
N LEU A 271 13.69 -14.22 -34.59
CA LEU A 271 14.53 -14.81 -35.66
C LEU A 271 14.54 -13.96 -36.94
N GLU A 272 13.52 -13.13 -37.10
CA GLU A 272 13.25 -12.24 -38.21
C GLU A 272 13.95 -10.88 -38.02
N GLY A 273 14.42 -10.59 -36.80
CA GLY A 273 15.12 -9.38 -36.42
C GLY A 273 14.22 -8.26 -35.91
N GLN A 274 12.96 -8.54 -35.58
CA GLN A 274 12.03 -7.59 -34.97
C GLN A 274 12.27 -7.48 -33.47
N TRP A 275 12.09 -6.27 -32.93
CA TRP A 275 12.14 -5.99 -31.50
C TRP A 275 10.73 -6.05 -30.92
N ILE A 276 10.53 -6.93 -29.96
CA ILE A 276 9.31 -7.10 -29.19
C ILE A 276 9.57 -6.54 -27.80
N GLU A 277 8.69 -5.70 -27.28
CA GLU A 277 8.80 -5.13 -25.95
C GLU A 277 7.53 -5.39 -25.14
N LEU A 278 7.68 -5.92 -23.93
CA LEU A 278 6.59 -6.42 -23.10
C LEU A 278 6.68 -5.86 -21.68
N ALA A 279 5.66 -5.10 -21.29
CA ALA A 279 5.55 -4.52 -19.96
C ALA A 279 5.41 -5.60 -18.88
N LEU A 280 6.06 -5.38 -17.74
CA LEU A 280 5.95 -6.25 -16.56
C LEU A 280 4.54 -6.20 -15.95
N TYR A 281 4.22 -7.21 -15.14
CA TYR A 281 3.17 -7.14 -14.14
C TYR A 281 3.71 -6.34 -12.94
N ARG A 282 2.94 -5.37 -12.44
CA ARG A 282 3.32 -4.59 -11.25
C ARG A 282 2.77 -5.28 -10.01
N MET A 283 3.67 -5.82 -9.20
CA MET A 283 3.41 -6.43 -7.89
C MET A 283 4.24 -5.69 -6.83
N GLN A 284 4.01 -5.93 -5.53
CA GLN A 284 4.89 -5.37 -4.51
C GLN A 284 6.22 -6.15 -4.51
N VAL A 285 7.36 -5.47 -4.65
CA VAL A 285 8.67 -6.13 -4.54
C VAL A 285 8.98 -6.30 -3.05
N ILE A 286 8.62 -7.46 -2.49
CA ILE A 286 8.94 -7.86 -1.11
C ILE A 286 10.32 -8.54 -1.05
N ASP A 287 10.66 -9.35 -2.06
CA ASP A 287 11.99 -9.95 -2.21
C ASP A 287 12.32 -10.27 -3.69
N PRO A 288 13.40 -9.73 -4.29
CA PRO A 288 13.82 -10.06 -5.64
C PRO A 288 14.63 -11.37 -5.76
N ILE A 289 15.08 -12.02 -4.68
CA ILE A 289 16.03 -13.14 -4.76
C ILE A 289 15.47 -14.29 -5.59
N GLY A 290 16.20 -14.65 -6.66
CA GLY A 290 15.88 -15.77 -7.55
C GLY A 290 14.91 -15.45 -8.70
N VAL A 291 14.38 -14.22 -8.79
CA VAL A 291 13.41 -13.82 -9.83
C VAL A 291 13.91 -14.10 -11.26
N GLU A 292 15.19 -13.88 -11.52
CA GLU A 292 15.85 -14.10 -12.82
C GLU A 292 15.89 -15.60 -13.19
N SER A 293 16.06 -16.48 -12.22
CA SER A 293 16.03 -17.94 -12.43
C SER A 293 14.62 -18.44 -12.72
N LEU A 294 13.61 -17.92 -12.02
CA LEU A 294 12.22 -18.26 -12.28
C LEU A 294 11.73 -17.71 -13.63
N PHE A 295 12.13 -16.49 -13.99
CA PHE A 295 11.89 -15.95 -15.33
C PHE A 295 12.49 -16.89 -16.40
N ARG A 296 13.75 -17.31 -16.24
CA ARG A 296 14.39 -18.30 -17.13
C ARG A 296 13.62 -19.62 -17.18
N ALA A 297 13.15 -20.14 -16.04
CA ALA A 297 12.28 -21.32 -16.00
C ALA A 297 11.01 -21.12 -16.84
N GLY A 298 10.35 -19.97 -16.73
CA GLY A 298 9.17 -19.65 -17.55
C GLY A 298 9.46 -19.63 -19.06
N ILE A 299 10.63 -19.13 -19.46
CA ILE A 299 11.09 -19.19 -20.86
C ILE A 299 11.29 -20.65 -21.31
N LEU A 300 11.90 -21.50 -20.48
CA LEU A 300 12.07 -22.93 -20.77
C LEU A 300 10.72 -23.66 -20.92
N TYR A 301 9.78 -23.41 -20.02
CA TYR A 301 8.47 -24.04 -20.03
C TYR A 301 7.70 -23.70 -21.31
N GLY A 302 7.53 -22.41 -21.61
CA GLY A 302 6.82 -21.97 -22.81
C GLY A 302 7.48 -22.43 -24.12
N TRP A 303 8.81 -22.59 -24.15
CA TRP A 303 9.52 -23.17 -25.29
C TRP A 303 9.20 -24.66 -25.50
N LEU A 304 9.12 -25.44 -24.42
CA LEU A 304 8.71 -26.86 -24.50
C LEU A 304 7.24 -27.03 -24.91
N GLN A 305 6.36 -26.10 -24.50
CA GLN A 305 4.97 -26.03 -24.96
C GLN A 305 4.82 -25.46 -26.38
N ARG A 306 5.92 -24.97 -26.99
CA ARG A 306 5.97 -24.40 -28.35
C ARG A 306 5.09 -23.16 -28.55
N TRP A 307 4.92 -22.34 -27.52
CA TRP A 307 4.14 -21.11 -27.61
C TRP A 307 4.84 -20.04 -28.46
N PRO A 308 4.10 -19.06 -29.02
CA PRO A 308 4.68 -17.85 -29.60
C PRO A 308 5.57 -17.10 -28.60
N LEU A 309 6.69 -16.52 -29.06
CA LEU A 309 7.65 -15.81 -28.20
C LEU A 309 7.01 -14.75 -27.26
N PRO A 310 6.00 -13.94 -27.68
CA PRO A 310 5.32 -13.02 -26.76
C PRO A 310 4.55 -13.72 -25.63
N GLU A 311 4.07 -14.95 -25.83
CA GLU A 311 3.36 -15.73 -24.81
C GLU A 311 4.33 -16.40 -23.84
N ILE A 312 5.45 -16.92 -24.35
CA ILE A 312 6.58 -17.39 -23.54
C ILE A 312 7.05 -16.28 -22.58
N ILE A 313 7.26 -15.06 -23.08
CA ILE A 313 7.70 -13.93 -22.25
C ILE A 313 6.59 -13.46 -21.28
N ARG A 314 5.30 -13.47 -21.68
CA ARG A 314 4.19 -13.17 -20.77
C ARG A 314 4.10 -14.16 -19.61
N PHE A 315 4.25 -15.46 -19.87
CA PHE A 315 4.24 -16.50 -18.83
C PHE A 315 5.42 -16.33 -17.87
N ALA A 316 6.63 -16.13 -18.42
CA ALA A 316 7.84 -15.87 -17.62
C ALA A 316 7.72 -14.59 -16.76
N ASN A 317 7.16 -13.51 -17.31
CA ASN A 317 6.86 -12.28 -16.56
C ASN A 317 5.84 -12.51 -15.44
N ALA A 318 4.79 -13.29 -15.69
CA ALA A 318 3.77 -13.59 -14.67
C ALA A 318 4.34 -14.45 -13.53
N ALA A 319 5.09 -15.51 -13.84
CA ALA A 319 5.77 -16.33 -12.84
C ALA A 319 6.76 -15.51 -11.99
N ALA A 320 7.59 -14.69 -12.64
CA ALA A 320 8.53 -13.78 -11.99
C ALA A 320 7.83 -12.76 -11.06
N ALA A 321 6.68 -12.23 -11.48
CA ALA A 321 5.94 -11.23 -10.71
C ALA A 321 5.29 -11.81 -9.44
N ILE A 322 4.70 -13.01 -9.50
CA ILE A 322 4.15 -13.69 -8.31
C ILE A 322 5.27 -13.96 -7.29
N TRP A 323 6.47 -14.27 -7.77
CA TRP A 323 7.62 -14.59 -6.94
C TRP A 323 8.24 -13.40 -6.19
N VAL A 324 8.05 -12.15 -6.64
CA VAL A 324 8.55 -10.99 -5.87
C VAL A 324 7.62 -10.54 -4.75
N ASP A 325 6.34 -10.93 -4.81
CA ASP A 325 5.26 -10.54 -3.88
C ASP A 325 5.23 -11.38 -2.58
N ALA A 326 6.24 -12.22 -2.35
CA ALA A 326 6.31 -13.12 -1.20
C ALA A 326 7.69 -13.06 -0.49
N PRO A 327 7.75 -13.10 0.86
CA PRO A 327 9.03 -13.17 1.59
C PRO A 327 9.71 -14.54 1.44
N THR A 328 11.03 -14.57 1.26
CA THR A 328 11.78 -15.78 0.84
C THR A 328 11.64 -17.01 1.73
N ALA A 329 11.39 -16.84 3.04
CA ALA A 329 11.14 -17.95 3.97
C ALA A 329 9.86 -18.75 3.65
N PHE A 330 8.95 -18.16 2.87
CA PHE A 330 7.65 -18.74 2.49
C PHE A 330 7.50 -18.89 0.96
N LYS A 331 8.55 -18.59 0.18
CA LYS A 331 8.52 -18.75 -1.28
C LYS A 331 8.54 -20.23 -1.67
N ARG A 332 7.40 -20.70 -2.17
CA ARG A 332 7.32 -21.84 -3.10
C ARG A 332 7.31 -21.32 -4.55
N PRO A 333 7.65 -22.16 -5.55
CA PRO A 333 7.32 -21.85 -6.93
C PRO A 333 5.82 -21.55 -7.10
N PRO A 334 5.42 -20.59 -7.94
CA PRO A 334 4.03 -20.40 -8.32
C PRO A 334 3.56 -21.59 -9.15
N THR A 335 2.33 -22.05 -8.94
CA THR A 335 1.71 -23.11 -9.75
C THR A 335 1.28 -22.58 -11.11
N LEU A 336 1.08 -23.48 -12.08
CA LEU A 336 0.56 -23.12 -13.41
C LEU A 336 -0.75 -22.31 -13.32
N ALA A 337 -1.68 -22.72 -12.47
CA ALA A 337 -2.96 -22.02 -12.27
C ALA A 337 -2.79 -20.59 -11.73
N GLU A 338 -1.80 -20.33 -10.87
CA GLU A 338 -1.50 -18.97 -10.36
C GLU A 338 -0.90 -18.07 -11.46
N ILE A 339 -0.03 -18.64 -12.30
CA ILE A 339 0.57 -17.94 -13.44
C ILE A 339 -0.50 -17.62 -14.50
N GLU A 340 -1.31 -18.62 -14.87
CA GLU A 340 -2.41 -18.50 -15.83
C GLU A 340 -3.46 -17.51 -15.36
N ALA A 341 -3.85 -17.52 -14.08
CA ALA A 341 -4.77 -16.54 -13.51
C ALA A 341 -4.25 -15.10 -13.65
N LEU A 342 -2.96 -14.86 -13.37
CA LEU A 342 -2.34 -13.55 -13.54
C LEU A 342 -2.25 -13.13 -15.02
N GLN A 343 -2.08 -14.08 -15.94
CA GLN A 343 -2.13 -13.79 -17.38
C GLN A 343 -3.55 -13.44 -17.86
N VAL A 344 -4.56 -14.25 -17.49
CA VAL A 344 -5.97 -14.03 -17.84
C VAL A 344 -6.48 -12.70 -17.31
N ALA A 345 -6.13 -12.34 -16.07
CA ALA A 345 -6.50 -11.08 -15.42
C ALA A 345 -6.04 -9.81 -16.14
N ARG A 346 -5.20 -9.92 -17.17
CA ARG A 346 -4.74 -8.80 -18.01
C ARG A 346 -5.10 -8.90 -19.49
N SER A 347 -5.52 -10.08 -19.96
CA SER A 347 -6.03 -10.27 -21.33
C SER A 347 -7.47 -9.75 -21.47
N SER A 348 -8.28 -9.82 -20.40
CA SER A 348 -9.52 -9.05 -20.28
C SER A 348 -9.23 -7.69 -19.65
N ALA A 349 -9.30 -6.61 -20.43
CA ALA A 349 -9.24 -5.23 -19.93
C ALA A 349 -10.54 -4.77 -19.22
N THR A 350 -11.29 -5.73 -18.68
CA THR A 350 -12.37 -5.59 -17.69
C THR A 350 -12.03 -6.57 -16.56
N ALA A 351 -11.91 -6.06 -15.33
CA ALA A 351 -11.30 -6.79 -14.22
C ALA A 351 -12.07 -8.08 -13.85
N PRO A 352 -11.43 -9.27 -13.86
CA PRO A 352 -12.08 -10.51 -13.44
C PRO A 352 -11.81 -10.81 -11.96
N THR A 353 -12.88 -11.08 -11.22
CA THR A 353 -12.84 -11.77 -9.93
C THR A 353 -12.54 -13.26 -10.13
N GLY A 354 -11.78 -13.87 -9.21
CA GLY A 354 -11.41 -15.29 -9.32
C GLY A 354 -10.48 -15.76 -8.19
N ARG A 355 -11.02 -15.91 -6.97
CA ARG A 355 -10.25 -16.46 -5.83
C ARG A 355 -9.99 -17.97 -6.01
N PRO A 356 -8.91 -18.52 -5.41
CA PRO A 356 -8.76 -19.97 -5.21
C PRO A 356 -9.89 -20.56 -4.34
N SER A 357 -9.99 -21.90 -4.32
CA SER A 357 -11.11 -22.67 -3.75
C SER A 357 -11.50 -22.26 -2.33
N ALA A 358 -12.79 -21.95 -2.13
CA ALA A 358 -13.35 -21.32 -0.93
C ALA A 358 -13.55 -22.25 0.29
N ASN A 359 -12.64 -23.19 0.55
CA ASN A 359 -12.81 -24.22 1.58
C ASN A 359 -11.84 -24.13 2.78
N ASP A 360 -11.00 -23.08 2.84
CA ASP A 360 -10.12 -22.81 3.98
C ASP A 360 -10.47 -21.45 4.63
N ARG A 361 -11.36 -21.50 5.62
CA ARG A 361 -11.61 -20.39 6.56
C ARG A 361 -11.18 -20.85 7.94
N SER A 362 -10.07 -20.32 8.41
CA SER A 362 -9.59 -20.60 9.75
C SER A 362 -10.51 -19.99 10.81
N VAL A 363 -10.86 -20.77 11.83
CA VAL A 363 -11.72 -20.35 12.95
C VAL A 363 -10.84 -19.90 14.12
N CYS A 364 -11.19 -18.77 14.75
CA CYS A 364 -10.45 -18.28 15.91
C CYS A 364 -10.58 -19.24 17.10
N PRO A 365 -9.52 -19.90 17.58
CA PRO A 365 -9.62 -20.88 18.67
C PRO A 365 -10.13 -20.29 19.99
N ILE A 366 -10.00 -18.98 20.20
CA ILE A 366 -10.37 -18.30 21.44
C ILE A 366 -11.85 -17.88 21.46
N CYS A 367 -12.34 -17.31 20.37
CA CYS A 367 -13.67 -16.69 20.32
C CYS A 367 -14.56 -17.22 19.18
N GLN A 368 -14.15 -18.34 18.57
CA GLN A 368 -14.87 -19.21 17.62
C GLN A 368 -15.47 -18.51 16.38
N HIS A 369 -15.13 -17.24 16.16
CA HIS A 369 -15.48 -16.50 14.95
C HIS A 369 -14.68 -17.00 13.74
N PRO A 370 -15.33 -17.21 12.58
CA PRO A 370 -14.65 -17.32 11.29
C PRO A 370 -13.92 -16.02 10.95
N VAL A 371 -12.72 -16.11 10.37
CA VAL A 371 -11.91 -14.96 9.98
C VAL A 371 -11.47 -15.13 8.51
N ASP A 372 -11.34 -14.03 7.77
CA ASP A 372 -10.67 -14.11 6.45
C ASP A 372 -9.18 -14.40 6.67
N PRO A 373 -8.58 -15.40 5.98
CA PRO A 373 -7.17 -15.77 6.18
C PRO A 373 -6.19 -14.58 6.07
N GLY A 374 -6.45 -13.60 5.21
CA GLY A 374 -5.60 -12.39 5.08
C GLY A 374 -5.56 -11.49 6.32
N LEU A 375 -6.51 -11.68 7.26
CA LEU A 375 -6.54 -11.07 8.59
C LEU A 375 -6.09 -12.04 9.69
N PHE A 376 -6.22 -13.35 9.49
CA PHE A 376 -5.85 -14.40 10.45
C PHE A 376 -4.36 -14.75 10.43
N GLU A 377 -3.71 -14.70 9.26
CA GLU A 377 -2.30 -15.08 9.10
C GLU A 377 -1.31 -14.03 9.62
N LYS A 378 -1.74 -12.79 9.94
CA LYS A 378 -0.81 -11.72 10.35
C LYS A 378 -0.24 -11.87 11.78
N HIS A 379 -0.52 -13.00 12.45
CA HIS A 379 -0.11 -13.25 13.85
C HIS A 379 1.26 -13.93 14.03
N TRP A 380 1.98 -14.27 12.96
CA TRP A 380 3.42 -14.56 13.08
C TRP A 380 4.21 -13.36 13.62
N ARG A 381 3.73 -12.12 13.44
CA ARG A 381 4.36 -10.89 13.93
C ARG A 381 4.01 -10.47 15.37
N LEU A 382 3.22 -11.25 16.12
CA LEU A 382 2.95 -10.92 17.53
C LEU A 382 4.24 -10.96 18.36
N GLU A 383 4.51 -9.90 19.13
CA GLU A 383 5.65 -9.86 20.06
C GLU A 383 5.56 -11.01 21.08
N ALA A 384 6.71 -11.48 21.57
CA ALA A 384 6.76 -12.53 22.59
C ALA A 384 5.95 -12.17 23.85
N ALA A 385 5.90 -10.89 24.25
CA ALA A 385 5.11 -10.39 25.38
C ALA A 385 3.59 -10.37 25.13
N VAL A 386 3.15 -10.38 23.86
CA VAL A 386 1.72 -10.57 23.50
C VAL A 386 1.38 -12.05 23.52
N VAL A 387 2.24 -12.88 22.91
CA VAL A 387 2.07 -14.33 22.87
C VAL A 387 2.05 -14.94 24.27
N GLN A 388 2.86 -14.41 25.20
CA GLN A 388 2.84 -14.86 26.59
C GLN A 388 1.53 -14.47 27.29
N ARG A 389 1.11 -13.20 27.23
CA ARG A 389 -0.17 -12.75 27.82
C ARG A 389 -1.39 -13.52 27.28
N LEU A 390 -1.38 -13.90 26.00
CA LEU A 390 -2.40 -14.76 25.40
C LEU A 390 -2.41 -16.18 25.97
N ARG A 391 -1.24 -16.78 26.24
CA ARG A 391 -1.14 -18.08 26.93
C ARG A 391 -1.53 -18.00 28.40
N ASP A 392 -1.19 -16.91 29.08
CA ASP A 392 -1.53 -16.70 30.49
C ASP A 392 -3.06 -16.59 30.67
N ALA A 393 -3.76 -15.97 29.71
CA ALA A 393 -5.22 -15.87 29.68
C ALA A 393 -5.93 -17.11 29.08
N TYR A 394 -5.31 -17.79 28.12
CA TYR A 394 -5.86 -18.96 27.42
C TYR A 394 -4.83 -20.09 27.34
N PRO A 395 -4.62 -20.89 28.41
CA PRO A 395 -3.52 -21.85 28.50
C PRO A 395 -3.54 -23.00 27.47
N ALA A 396 -4.71 -23.26 26.86
CA ALA A 396 -4.84 -24.25 25.78
C ALA A 396 -4.37 -23.74 24.41
N TRP A 397 -4.32 -22.41 24.21
CA TRP A 397 -4.07 -21.79 22.91
C TRP A 397 -2.61 -21.93 22.44
N ARG A 398 -2.43 -22.30 21.17
CA ARG A 398 -1.13 -22.45 20.53
C ARG A 398 -0.97 -21.43 19.42
N ARG A 399 0.21 -20.80 19.33
CA ARG A 399 0.54 -19.78 18.31
C ARG A 399 0.31 -20.23 16.85
N VAL A 400 0.32 -21.54 16.60
CA VAL A 400 0.06 -22.14 15.26
C VAL A 400 -1.43 -22.23 14.89
N GLU A 401 -2.34 -22.08 15.85
CA GLU A 401 -3.80 -22.16 15.62
C GLU A 401 -4.39 -20.83 15.14
N GLY A 402 -3.57 -19.78 15.05
CA GLY A 402 -4.00 -18.42 14.77
C GLY A 402 -4.93 -17.85 15.86
N ILE A 403 -5.50 -16.69 15.59
CA ILE A 403 -6.36 -15.89 16.48
C ILE A 403 -6.95 -14.74 15.63
N CYS A 404 -8.09 -14.16 15.97
CA CYS A 404 -8.63 -13.02 15.22
C CYS A 404 -8.11 -11.66 15.76
N PRO A 405 -8.03 -10.61 14.93
CA PRO A 405 -7.61 -9.26 15.38
C PRO A 405 -8.38 -8.74 16.60
N SER A 406 -9.70 -8.98 16.68
CA SER A 406 -10.55 -8.54 17.81
C SER A 406 -10.21 -9.24 19.12
N CYS A 407 -9.81 -10.52 19.08
CA CYS A 407 -9.46 -11.30 20.27
C CYS A 407 -7.95 -11.22 20.59
N VAL A 408 -7.14 -10.72 19.65
CA VAL A 408 -5.77 -10.21 19.88
C VAL A 408 -5.77 -8.83 20.56
N ARG A 409 -6.75 -7.98 20.26
CA ARG A 409 -6.82 -6.56 20.65
C ARG A 409 -6.67 -6.27 22.16
N PRO A 410 -7.14 -7.09 23.12
CA PRO A 410 -6.86 -6.86 24.55
C PRO A 410 -5.40 -7.15 24.96
N PHE A 411 -4.63 -7.81 24.08
CA PHE A 411 -3.29 -8.33 24.37
C PHE A 411 -2.20 -7.66 23.54
N VAL A 412 -2.53 -7.05 22.38
CA VAL A 412 -1.65 -6.11 21.66
C VAL A 412 -1.79 -4.72 22.25
N GLY A 413 -0.65 -4.05 22.45
CA GLY A 413 -0.56 -2.80 23.19
C GLY A 413 -0.26 -3.01 24.69
N PRO A 414 0.15 -1.93 25.39
CA PRO A 414 0.27 -1.86 26.84
C PRO A 414 -1.11 -1.54 27.46
N ARG A 415 -1.13 -1.29 28.77
CA ARG A 415 -2.33 -0.84 29.48
C ARG A 415 -2.71 0.60 29.08
N LEU A 416 -3.46 0.74 28.00
CA LEU A 416 -4.38 1.88 27.87
C LEU A 416 -5.40 1.77 29.02
N PRO A 417 -5.66 2.83 29.80
CA PRO A 417 -6.49 2.73 31.00
C PRO A 417 -7.94 2.41 30.63
N ALA A 418 -8.57 1.50 31.38
CA ALA A 418 -9.90 0.95 31.05
C ALA A 418 -11.01 2.01 30.97
N ALA A 419 -10.83 3.14 31.67
CA ALA A 419 -11.45 4.42 31.34
C ALA A 419 -10.33 5.47 31.29
N GLY A 420 -10.32 6.28 30.23
CA GLY A 420 -9.47 7.47 30.15
C GLY A 420 -10.14 8.68 30.80
N PRO A 421 -9.40 9.76 31.08
CA PRO A 421 -9.98 10.96 31.67
C PRO A 421 -10.92 11.64 30.67
N VAL A 422 -12.16 11.92 31.12
CA VAL A 422 -13.08 12.86 30.48
C VAL A 422 -12.47 14.25 30.62
N LEU A 423 -12.24 14.94 29.51
CA LEU A 423 -11.78 16.33 29.56
C LEU A 423 -12.96 17.30 29.54
N GLU A 424 -12.75 18.44 30.18
CA GLU A 424 -13.66 19.58 30.19
C GLU A 424 -12.88 20.87 29.91
N GLU A 425 -13.59 21.96 29.66
CA GLU A 425 -12.99 23.25 29.31
C GLU A 425 -12.10 23.76 30.44
N GLY A 426 -10.80 23.93 30.15
CA GLY A 426 -9.77 24.22 31.17
C GLY A 426 -8.93 23.01 31.62
N HIS A 427 -9.01 21.85 30.96
CA HIS A 427 -8.09 20.72 31.18
C HIS A 427 -6.61 21.09 30.97
N PRO A 428 -5.64 20.63 31.82
CA PRO A 428 -5.79 19.77 33.01
C PRO A 428 -6.47 20.40 34.22
N ILE A 429 -7.60 19.81 34.64
CA ILE A 429 -8.39 20.23 35.80
C ILE A 429 -7.85 19.56 37.08
N TYR A 430 -8.01 20.24 38.21
CA TYR A 430 -7.55 19.79 39.52
C TYR A 430 -8.11 18.42 39.93
N GLY A 431 -7.22 17.53 40.38
CA GLY A 431 -7.57 16.21 40.92
C GLY A 431 -6.91 15.04 40.19
N GLN A 432 -6.51 15.22 38.93
CA GLN A 432 -5.82 14.18 38.15
C GLN A 432 -4.37 14.57 37.85
N ALA A 433 -3.46 13.61 37.90
CA ALA A 433 -2.01 13.82 37.79
C ALA A 433 -1.46 13.72 36.36
N GLU A 434 -2.30 13.32 35.40
CA GLU A 434 -1.88 12.89 34.07
C GLU A 434 -2.38 13.86 33.00
N ARG A 435 -1.46 14.39 32.19
CA ARG A 435 -1.77 15.19 30.98
C ARG A 435 -2.16 14.27 29.81
N TRP A 436 -2.93 13.22 30.09
CA TRP A 436 -3.16 12.11 29.16
C TRP A 436 -4.19 12.46 28.10
N VAL A 437 -3.83 12.21 26.84
CA VAL A 437 -4.66 12.43 25.66
C VAL A 437 -4.62 11.17 24.82
N TRP A 438 -5.78 10.66 24.42
CA TRP A 438 -5.81 9.50 23.53
C TRP A 438 -5.28 9.89 22.14
N PRO A 439 -4.36 9.11 21.55
CA PRO A 439 -3.94 9.33 20.18
C PRO A 439 -5.11 9.20 19.19
N THR A 440 -5.08 10.03 18.14
CA THR A 440 -6.13 10.06 17.09
C THR A 440 -6.43 8.68 16.48
N PRO A 441 -5.44 7.80 16.19
CA PRO A 441 -5.72 6.43 15.72
C PRO A 441 -6.50 5.57 16.72
N ALA A 442 -6.29 5.77 18.03
CA ALA A 442 -7.02 5.05 19.07
C ALA A 442 -8.47 5.57 19.23
N ARG A 443 -8.66 6.90 19.23
CA ARG A 443 -9.98 7.56 19.33
C ARG A 443 -10.93 7.15 18.20
N LEU A 444 -10.39 7.02 16.99
CA LEU A 444 -11.14 6.68 15.78
C LEU A 444 -11.05 5.19 15.42
N TYR A 445 -10.48 4.35 16.28
CA TYR A 445 -10.36 2.90 16.06
C TYR A 445 -9.73 2.53 14.71
N ALA A 446 -8.75 3.30 14.25
CA ALA A 446 -8.19 3.15 12.93
C ALA A 446 -7.32 1.90 12.80
N ASN A 447 -7.46 1.18 11.68
CA ASN A 447 -6.67 -0.01 11.39
C ASN A 447 -5.17 0.37 11.25
N PRO A 448 -4.28 -0.13 12.13
CA PRO A 448 -2.88 0.31 12.18
C PRO A 448 -2.04 -0.16 10.99
N HIS A 449 -2.59 -1.00 10.10
CA HIS A 449 -1.93 -1.43 8.87
C HIS A 449 -1.83 -0.29 7.85
N TYR A 450 -2.88 0.52 7.72
CA TYR A 450 -2.98 1.60 6.72
C TYR A 450 -2.50 2.92 7.33
N THR A 451 -1.59 3.58 6.63
CA THR A 451 -0.86 4.76 7.12
C THR A 451 -0.65 5.82 6.02
N GLY A 452 -1.39 5.71 4.92
CA GLY A 452 -1.31 6.62 3.78
C GLY A 452 -0.08 6.38 2.89
N ARG A 453 0.53 5.19 2.93
CA ARG A 453 1.72 4.89 2.10
C ARG A 453 1.39 5.02 0.62
N GLY A 454 2.32 5.62 -0.12
CA GLY A 454 2.16 5.90 -1.56
C GLY A 454 1.24 7.08 -1.90
N VAL A 455 0.55 7.66 -0.91
CA VAL A 455 -0.38 8.79 -1.12
C VAL A 455 0.33 10.13 -0.82
N VAL A 456 0.02 11.16 -1.62
CA VAL A 456 0.52 12.52 -1.46
C VAL A 456 -0.60 13.48 -1.08
N ILE A 457 -0.45 14.15 0.07
CA ILE A 457 -1.38 15.15 0.59
C ILE A 457 -0.78 16.56 0.42
N CYS A 458 -1.46 17.42 -0.32
CA CYS A 458 -1.14 18.83 -0.42
C CYS A 458 -1.85 19.62 0.68
N PHE A 459 -1.12 20.42 1.47
CA PHE A 459 -1.68 21.34 2.45
C PHE A 459 -1.59 22.78 1.93
N ILE A 460 -2.71 23.48 1.89
CA ILE A 460 -2.79 24.91 1.58
C ILE A 460 -3.16 25.63 2.89
N ASP A 461 -2.22 26.36 3.48
CA ASP A 461 -2.34 26.88 4.85
C ASP A 461 -1.49 28.15 5.09
N SER A 462 -1.58 28.78 6.27
CA SER A 462 -0.90 30.05 6.61
C SER A 462 0.60 30.03 6.36
N GLY A 463 1.23 28.88 6.60
CA GLY A 463 2.65 28.61 6.52
C GLY A 463 3.02 27.34 7.28
N PHE A 464 4.25 26.87 7.07
CA PHE A 464 4.71 25.55 7.50
C PHE A 464 6.11 25.60 8.09
N TYR A 465 6.54 24.49 8.69
CA TYR A 465 7.87 24.28 9.23
C TYR A 465 8.28 22.79 9.07
N PRO A 466 9.54 22.46 8.73
CA PRO A 466 10.02 21.09 8.47
C PRO A 466 10.20 20.25 9.75
N HIS A 467 9.12 20.06 10.52
CA HIS A 467 9.11 19.42 11.84
C HIS A 467 9.53 17.93 11.80
N PRO A 468 10.28 17.42 12.81
CA PRO A 468 10.79 16.04 12.83
C PRO A 468 9.76 14.93 12.59
N ASP A 469 8.51 15.12 12.99
CA ASP A 469 7.43 14.14 12.72
C ASP A 469 7.10 13.97 11.21
N LEU A 470 7.50 14.91 10.37
CA LEU A 470 7.39 14.87 8.90
C LEU A 470 8.74 14.61 8.22
N THR A 471 9.84 14.99 8.88
CA THR A 471 11.18 15.04 8.29
C THR A 471 12.18 13.98 8.79
N GLN A 472 11.78 13.14 9.75
CA GLN A 472 12.60 12.04 10.26
C GLN A 472 11.79 10.74 10.43
N PRO A 473 12.36 9.55 10.15
CA PRO A 473 13.73 9.33 9.68
C PRO A 473 13.95 9.71 8.21
N GLU A 474 12.90 9.67 7.38
CA GLU A 474 12.90 10.15 5.99
C GLU A 474 12.23 11.54 5.90
N ASN A 475 12.70 12.40 5.00
CA ASN A 475 11.98 13.61 4.64
C ASN A 475 10.81 13.31 3.68
N ARG A 476 9.57 13.37 4.20
CA ARG A 476 8.36 13.14 3.40
C ARG A 476 7.80 14.40 2.73
N ILE A 477 8.43 15.56 2.92
CA ILE A 477 8.03 16.83 2.28
C ILE A 477 8.69 16.92 0.90
N LEU A 478 7.87 16.82 -0.16
CA LEU A 478 8.29 16.81 -1.56
C LEU A 478 8.55 18.22 -2.13
N ALA A 479 7.78 19.20 -1.67
CA ALA A 479 7.91 20.61 -2.06
C ALA A 479 7.27 21.53 -1.01
N CYS A 480 7.81 22.74 -0.86
CA CYS A 480 7.19 23.83 -0.11
C CYS A 480 7.27 25.13 -0.92
N VAL A 481 6.15 25.83 -1.12
CA VAL A 481 6.10 27.07 -1.91
C VAL A 481 5.36 28.21 -1.21
N ASP A 482 5.80 29.45 -1.44
CA ASP A 482 5.14 30.68 -1.03
C ASP A 482 4.25 31.21 -2.15
N ALA A 483 2.96 30.91 -2.06
CA ALA A 483 1.95 31.32 -3.02
C ALA A 483 1.53 32.78 -2.86
N THR A 484 2.04 33.55 -1.89
CA THR A 484 1.77 35.01 -1.79
C THR A 484 2.66 35.86 -2.70
N ARG A 485 3.74 35.29 -3.23
CA ARG A 485 4.69 35.97 -4.12
C ARG A 485 4.30 35.78 -5.60
N THR A 486 4.82 36.65 -6.45
CA THR A 486 4.72 36.52 -7.92
C THR A 486 6.11 36.80 -8.51
N PRO A 487 6.79 35.81 -9.12
CA PRO A 487 6.38 34.40 -9.25
C PRO A 487 6.25 33.70 -7.89
N ILE A 488 5.53 32.57 -7.89
CA ILE A 488 5.53 31.62 -6.77
C ILE A 488 6.91 30.97 -6.70
N ILE A 489 7.51 30.94 -5.51
CA ILE A 489 8.86 30.44 -5.26
C ILE A 489 8.89 29.58 -4.01
N GLU A 490 9.94 28.78 -3.85
CA GLU A 490 10.23 28.11 -2.57
C GLU A 490 10.66 29.18 -1.53
N PRO A 491 10.15 29.15 -0.28
CA PRO A 491 10.52 30.11 0.74
C PRO A 491 11.94 29.83 1.25
N ALA A 492 12.87 30.76 0.99
CA ALA A 492 14.27 30.66 1.39
C ALA A 492 14.49 30.56 2.92
N ASP A 493 13.45 30.88 3.70
CA ASP A 493 13.37 30.88 5.15
C ASP A 493 12.56 29.69 5.71
N PHE A 494 12.24 28.65 4.90
CA PHE A 494 11.38 27.51 5.33
C PHE A 494 11.79 26.83 6.64
N SER A 495 13.09 26.71 6.92
CA SER A 495 13.62 26.09 8.15
C SER A 495 13.68 27.05 9.35
N VAL A 496 13.26 28.31 9.20
CA VAL A 496 13.18 29.31 10.26
C VAL A 496 11.75 29.32 10.84
N PRO A 497 11.57 29.24 12.17
CA PRO A 497 10.24 29.24 12.76
C PRO A 497 9.64 30.66 12.77
N HIS A 498 8.61 30.88 11.95
CA HIS A 498 7.84 32.12 11.93
C HIS A 498 6.47 31.91 12.58
N GLY A 499 5.89 32.95 13.20
CA GLY A 499 4.53 32.85 13.78
C GLY A 499 3.45 32.47 12.76
N THR A 500 3.67 32.79 11.48
CA THR A 500 2.81 32.38 10.35
C THR A 500 2.94 30.90 9.97
N SER A 501 3.99 30.21 10.44
CA SER A 501 4.20 28.77 10.25
C SER A 501 3.43 27.88 11.22
N TRP A 502 2.82 28.46 12.26
CA TRP A 502 2.20 27.72 13.37
C TRP A 502 1.03 26.83 12.94
N HIS A 503 0.05 27.38 12.20
CA HIS A 503 -1.19 26.66 11.88
C HIS A 503 -0.94 25.51 10.89
N GLY A 504 -0.31 25.79 9.73
CA GLY A 504 -0.01 24.77 8.72
C GLY A 504 0.96 23.67 9.19
N LEU A 505 1.90 23.99 10.08
CA LEU A 505 2.68 22.97 10.80
C LEU A 505 1.74 22.01 11.55
N MET A 506 0.82 22.54 12.35
CA MET A 506 -0.06 21.73 13.18
C MET A 506 -1.05 20.92 12.35
N THR A 507 -1.65 21.49 11.31
CA THR A 507 -2.61 20.78 10.45
C THR A 507 -1.95 19.62 9.69
N SER A 508 -0.76 19.85 9.10
CA SER A 508 -0.01 18.80 8.41
C SER A 508 0.49 17.67 9.34
N VAL A 509 0.92 18.00 10.57
CA VAL A 509 1.36 16.98 11.55
C VAL A 509 0.17 16.22 12.17
N VAL A 510 -1.00 16.84 12.37
CA VAL A 510 -2.21 16.14 12.85
C VAL A 510 -2.69 15.09 11.84
N ALA A 511 -2.58 15.34 10.52
CA ALA A 511 -2.87 14.34 9.50
C ALA A 511 -1.80 13.25 9.37
N ALA A 512 -0.54 13.68 9.22
CA ALA A 512 0.53 12.85 8.65
C ALA A 512 1.81 12.77 9.50
N GLY A 513 1.85 13.38 10.68
CA GLY A 513 2.95 13.24 11.62
C GLY A 513 3.09 11.82 12.14
N ASN A 514 4.32 11.30 12.25
CA ASN A 514 4.57 9.92 12.69
C ASN A 514 4.76 9.76 14.21
N GLY A 515 4.66 10.82 15.01
CA GLY A 515 4.87 10.76 16.47
C GLY A 515 6.34 10.69 16.89
N ARG A 516 7.29 11.09 16.03
CA ARG A 516 8.75 11.00 16.27
C ARG A 516 9.22 11.66 17.58
N LEU A 517 8.57 12.73 18.01
CA LEU A 517 8.84 13.43 19.28
C LEU A 517 7.92 13.00 20.44
N SER A 518 6.99 12.06 20.21
CA SER A 518 6.01 11.63 21.21
C SER A 518 6.67 10.92 22.39
N VAL A 519 6.03 11.05 23.56
CA VAL A 519 6.46 10.45 24.84
C VAL A 519 5.88 9.06 25.10
N GLY A 520 5.12 8.51 24.15
CA GLY A 520 4.61 7.13 24.19
C GLY A 520 5.69 6.06 23.99
N ASP A 521 5.34 4.79 24.22
CA ASP A 521 6.26 3.68 24.00
C ASP A 521 6.38 3.40 22.50
N ARG A 522 7.61 3.47 21.96
CA ARG A 522 7.85 3.22 20.52
C ARG A 522 7.62 1.78 20.09
N ARG A 523 7.50 0.83 21.03
CA ARG A 523 7.04 -0.54 20.76
C ARG A 523 5.52 -0.63 20.59
N ASP A 524 4.80 0.41 20.99
CA ASP A 524 3.36 0.53 20.84
C ASP A 524 2.95 1.76 19.99
N PRO A 525 2.76 1.58 18.67
CA PRO A 525 2.24 2.62 17.77
C PRO A 525 0.81 3.10 18.07
N SER A 526 0.13 2.57 19.10
CA SER A 526 -1.17 3.08 19.58
C SER A 526 -1.06 4.10 20.72
N SER A 527 0.08 4.16 21.43
CA SER A 527 0.40 5.20 22.42
C SER A 527 1.06 6.45 21.84
N LEU A 528 1.54 6.40 20.59
CA LEU A 528 2.22 7.51 19.93
C LEU A 528 1.23 8.58 19.46
N LEU A 529 1.53 9.85 19.75
CA LEU A 529 0.80 11.03 19.26
C LEU A 529 1.09 11.26 17.76
N ARG A 530 0.54 10.38 16.91
CA ARG A 530 0.70 10.37 15.45
C ARG A 530 -0.63 10.59 14.73
N GLY A 531 -0.56 11.10 13.51
CA GLY A 531 -1.69 11.17 12.58
C GLY A 531 -2.03 9.79 11.97
N LEU A 532 -3.19 9.71 11.31
CA LEU A 532 -3.65 8.47 10.66
C LEU A 532 -2.83 8.15 9.41
N ALA A 533 -2.34 9.17 8.69
CA ALA A 533 -1.55 9.05 7.48
C ALA A 533 -0.05 9.19 7.77
N SER A 534 0.45 8.49 8.79
CA SER A 534 1.81 8.66 9.34
C SER A 534 2.95 8.46 8.34
N ASP A 535 2.68 7.85 7.19
CA ASP A 535 3.67 7.50 6.17
C ASP A 535 3.42 8.22 4.83
N ALA A 536 2.34 9.03 4.73
CA ALA A 536 2.02 9.80 3.52
C ALA A 536 3.08 10.86 3.21
N ARG A 537 3.21 11.23 1.94
CA ARG A 537 4.09 12.30 1.47
C ARG A 537 3.34 13.63 1.35
N LEU A 538 4.06 14.75 1.44
CA LEU A 538 3.46 16.07 1.60
C LEU A 538 3.93 17.08 0.56
N VAL A 539 3.01 17.93 0.10
CA VAL A 539 3.29 19.17 -0.63
C VAL A 539 2.70 20.33 0.17
N LEU A 540 3.47 21.42 0.35
CA LEU A 540 3.11 22.50 1.27
C LEU A 540 3.01 23.84 0.53
N VAL A 541 1.88 24.53 0.67
CA VAL A 541 1.57 25.75 -0.10
C VAL A 541 1.16 26.86 0.86
N LYS A 542 2.10 27.76 1.16
CA LYS A 542 1.93 28.89 2.08
C LYS A 542 1.06 29.98 1.43
N VAL A 543 0.01 30.41 2.13
CA VAL A 543 -0.94 31.44 1.63
C VAL A 543 -1.15 32.65 2.55
N SER A 544 -0.45 32.77 3.69
CA SER A 544 -0.47 34.03 4.47
C SER A 544 0.59 35.04 4.03
N ASP A 545 0.26 36.32 4.13
CA ASP A 545 1.24 37.41 4.10
C ASP A 545 2.19 37.37 5.32
N PRO A 546 3.25 38.20 5.37
CA PRO A 546 4.16 38.29 6.52
C PRO A 546 3.52 38.78 7.83
N ARG A 547 2.27 39.26 7.81
CA ARG A 547 1.48 39.69 8.97
C ARG A 547 0.48 38.62 9.43
N GLY A 548 0.48 37.44 8.79
CA GLY A 548 -0.43 36.32 9.11
C GLY A 548 -1.82 36.42 8.48
N ARG A 549 -2.06 37.39 7.59
CA ARG A 549 -3.34 37.54 6.87
C ARG A 549 -3.38 36.60 5.68
N ILE A 550 -4.48 35.90 5.48
CA ILE A 550 -4.72 35.02 4.34
C ILE A 550 -5.83 35.65 3.52
N ASN A 551 -5.56 36.02 2.26
CA ASN A 551 -6.55 36.62 1.37
C ASN A 551 -7.10 35.55 0.40
N GLU A 552 -8.37 35.62 0.02
CA GLU A 552 -9.01 34.68 -0.94
C GLU A 552 -8.21 34.53 -2.26
N VAL A 553 -7.54 35.60 -2.70
CA VAL A 553 -6.69 35.64 -3.91
C VAL A 553 -5.43 34.77 -3.75
N ASP A 554 -4.85 34.70 -2.56
CA ASP A 554 -3.63 33.94 -2.31
C ASP A 554 -3.95 32.43 -2.17
N ILE A 555 -5.10 32.09 -1.57
CA ILE A 555 -5.64 30.72 -1.57
C ILE A 555 -5.89 30.26 -3.01
N LEU A 556 -6.53 31.11 -3.84
CA LEU A 556 -6.75 30.82 -5.26
C LEU A 556 -5.43 30.67 -6.03
N ARG A 557 -4.42 31.50 -5.78
CA ARG A 557 -3.09 31.38 -6.41
C ARG A 557 -2.41 30.05 -6.02
N GLY A 558 -2.57 29.61 -4.77
CA GLY A 558 -2.14 28.29 -4.30
C GLY A 558 -2.85 27.15 -5.01
N MET A 559 -4.19 27.18 -5.09
CA MET A 559 -4.99 26.18 -5.81
C MET A 559 -4.58 26.06 -7.30
N LEU A 560 -4.40 27.18 -7.99
CA LEU A 560 -3.96 27.20 -9.39
C LEU A 560 -2.54 26.64 -9.57
N TRP A 561 -1.64 26.87 -8.62
CA TRP A 561 -0.32 26.23 -8.64
C TRP A 561 -0.40 24.71 -8.46
N VAL A 562 -1.25 24.23 -7.54
CA VAL A 562 -1.47 22.78 -7.34
C VAL A 562 -2.04 22.15 -8.61
N LEU A 563 -3.07 22.74 -9.23
CA LEU A 563 -3.63 22.29 -10.51
C LEU A 563 -2.58 22.20 -11.62
N GLY A 564 -1.61 23.11 -11.64
CA GLY A 564 -0.47 23.10 -12.59
C GLY A 564 0.68 22.15 -12.24
N ASN A 565 0.71 21.55 -11.04
CA ASN A 565 1.82 20.72 -10.56
C ASN A 565 1.40 19.35 -10.00
N HIS A 566 0.10 19.03 -9.96
CA HIS A 566 -0.42 17.81 -9.32
C HIS A 566 0.22 16.52 -9.85
N GLU A 567 0.27 16.33 -11.18
CA GLU A 567 0.97 15.22 -11.85
C GLU A 567 2.46 15.12 -11.46
N ARG A 568 3.17 16.25 -11.43
CA ARG A 568 4.61 16.32 -11.12
C ARG A 568 4.95 15.79 -9.72
N TYR A 569 4.06 16.03 -8.75
CA TYR A 569 4.25 15.63 -7.36
C TYR A 569 3.34 14.48 -6.91
N GLY A 570 2.54 13.90 -7.81
CA GLY A 570 1.59 12.82 -7.51
C GLY A 570 0.45 13.19 -6.55
N ILE A 571 0.04 14.46 -6.49
CA ILE A 571 -0.91 14.98 -5.48
C ILE A 571 -2.29 14.31 -5.63
N ASN A 572 -2.67 13.50 -4.65
CA ASN A 572 -3.96 12.81 -4.61
C ASN A 572 -5.02 13.57 -3.81
N ILE A 573 -4.60 14.33 -2.80
CA ILE A 573 -5.48 14.97 -1.82
C ILE A 573 -5.05 16.43 -1.62
N ILE A 574 -6.01 17.35 -1.49
CA ILE A 574 -5.81 18.75 -1.06
C ILE A 574 -6.56 18.97 0.26
N ASN A 575 -5.82 19.31 1.31
CA ASN A 575 -6.38 19.79 2.58
C ASN A 575 -6.39 21.33 2.61
N LEU A 576 -7.57 21.91 2.82
CA LEU A 576 -7.81 23.33 3.01
C LEU A 576 -8.35 23.61 4.41
N SER A 577 -7.44 23.90 5.34
CA SER A 577 -7.77 24.36 6.71
C SER A 577 -7.91 25.89 6.79
N VAL A 578 -8.18 26.54 5.65
CA VAL A 578 -8.24 28.00 5.47
C VAL A 578 -9.48 28.39 4.66
N GLY A 579 -10.01 29.60 4.88
CA GLY A 579 -11.21 30.11 4.22
C GLY A 579 -11.04 31.53 3.68
N GLY A 580 -11.81 31.87 2.65
CA GLY A 580 -11.80 33.18 2.01
C GLY A 580 -12.64 34.24 2.73
N ASP A 581 -12.41 35.50 2.34
CA ASP A 581 -12.92 36.69 3.02
C ASP A 581 -14.44 36.93 2.88
N LYS A 582 -15.13 36.19 1.99
CA LYS A 582 -16.49 36.50 1.53
C LYS A 582 -17.49 35.36 1.81
N PRO A 583 -18.71 35.66 2.30
CA PRO A 583 -19.80 34.68 2.43
C PRO A 583 -20.16 34.02 1.08
N GLY A 584 -20.24 32.68 1.04
CA GLY A 584 -20.46 31.94 -0.21
C GLY A 584 -21.90 32.00 -0.75
N ARG A 585 -22.87 32.31 0.12
CA ARG A 585 -24.32 32.06 -0.06
C ARG A 585 -25.00 32.59 -1.34
N ARG A 586 -24.42 33.50 -2.13
CA ARG A 586 -25.07 34.15 -3.30
C ARG A 586 -24.18 34.54 -4.50
N ARG A 587 -22.92 34.07 -4.61
CA ARG A 587 -22.06 34.35 -5.78
C ARG A 587 -21.15 33.18 -6.12
N ARG A 588 -20.91 32.96 -7.42
CA ARG A 588 -19.78 32.15 -7.90
C ARG A 588 -18.48 32.73 -7.32
N SER A 589 -17.66 31.88 -6.71
CA SER A 589 -16.29 32.22 -6.32
C SER A 589 -15.32 31.40 -7.17
N ALA A 590 -14.31 32.07 -7.71
CA ALA A 590 -13.25 31.42 -8.46
C ALA A 590 -12.47 30.39 -7.61
N LEU A 591 -12.48 30.53 -6.27
CA LEU A 591 -11.92 29.53 -5.37
C LEU A 591 -12.76 28.24 -5.32
N ASN A 592 -14.09 28.34 -5.33
CA ASN A 592 -14.96 27.17 -5.48
C ASN A 592 -14.78 26.53 -6.87
N GLU A 593 -14.75 27.34 -7.94
CA GLU A 593 -14.56 26.83 -9.31
C GLU A 593 -13.19 26.13 -9.48
N ALA A 594 -12.14 26.59 -8.79
CA ALA A 594 -10.83 25.92 -8.75
C ALA A 594 -10.82 24.63 -7.90
N VAL A 595 -11.65 24.53 -6.86
CA VAL A 595 -11.86 23.28 -6.10
C VAL A 595 -12.61 22.25 -6.95
N ASP A 596 -13.68 22.64 -7.63
CA ASP A 596 -14.46 21.74 -8.49
C ASP A 596 -13.66 21.34 -9.75
N GLU A 597 -12.69 22.15 -10.20
CA GLU A 597 -11.67 21.77 -11.18
C GLU A 597 -10.68 20.72 -10.65
N ALA A 598 -10.21 20.84 -9.40
CA ALA A 598 -9.32 19.87 -8.79
C ALA A 598 -9.99 18.50 -8.64
N VAL A 599 -11.25 18.48 -8.20
CA VAL A 599 -12.08 17.27 -8.12
C VAL A 599 -12.25 16.62 -9.50
N ARG A 600 -12.55 17.40 -10.54
CA ARG A 600 -12.62 16.89 -11.94
C ARG A 600 -11.29 16.38 -12.50
N ARG A 601 -10.15 16.64 -11.86
CA ARG A 601 -8.84 16.03 -12.19
C ARG A 601 -8.51 14.80 -11.34
N GLY A 602 -9.45 14.30 -10.55
CA GLY A 602 -9.25 13.14 -9.68
C GLY A 602 -8.59 13.45 -8.34
N ILE A 603 -8.44 14.73 -7.97
CA ILE A 603 -7.86 15.14 -6.68
C ILE A 603 -8.98 15.25 -5.63
N VAL A 604 -8.85 14.55 -4.50
CA VAL A 604 -9.82 14.69 -3.40
C VAL A 604 -9.58 15.99 -2.67
N VAL A 605 -10.57 16.90 -2.62
CA VAL A 605 -10.45 18.15 -1.86
C VAL A 605 -11.22 18.04 -0.54
N VAL A 606 -10.55 18.31 0.58
CA VAL A 606 -11.12 18.28 1.92
C VAL A 606 -10.97 19.68 2.55
N ALA A 607 -12.06 20.23 3.09
CA ALA A 607 -12.12 21.61 3.56
C ALA A 607 -12.73 21.71 4.97
N ALA A 608 -12.13 22.52 5.85
CA ALA A 608 -12.65 22.81 7.18
C ALA A 608 -13.90 23.70 7.10
N ALA A 609 -15.00 23.34 7.78
CA ALA A 609 -16.25 24.10 7.73
C ALA A 609 -16.14 25.53 8.33
N GLY A 610 -15.22 25.75 9.27
CA GLY A 610 -15.13 26.98 10.07
C GLY A 610 -15.77 26.82 11.46
N ASN A 611 -15.41 27.71 12.40
CA ASN A 611 -15.56 27.49 13.85
C ASN A 611 -16.46 28.53 14.56
N THR A 612 -17.34 29.21 13.83
CA THR A 612 -18.18 30.31 14.38
C THR A 612 -19.58 29.89 14.81
N GLY A 613 -19.92 28.60 14.75
CA GLY A 613 -21.21 28.06 15.21
C GLY A 613 -22.43 28.63 14.48
N VAL A 614 -22.29 29.04 13.21
CA VAL A 614 -23.36 29.67 12.42
C VAL A 614 -23.54 29.03 11.06
N ALA A 615 -24.73 29.23 10.47
CA ALA A 615 -25.06 28.80 9.12
C ALA A 615 -24.42 29.68 8.01
N ASP A 616 -23.11 29.93 8.05
CA ASP A 616 -22.34 30.68 7.05
C ASP A 616 -21.12 29.88 6.57
N LEU A 617 -21.22 29.25 5.39
CA LEU A 617 -20.10 28.59 4.74
C LEU A 617 -19.47 29.51 3.68
N ARG A 618 -18.15 29.48 3.64
CA ARG A 618 -17.31 30.32 2.78
C ARG A 618 -16.47 29.44 1.85
N PRO A 619 -16.05 29.94 0.68
CA PRO A 619 -15.05 29.26 -0.13
C PRO A 619 -13.78 28.99 0.70
N PRO A 620 -13.17 27.79 0.63
CA PRO A 620 -13.50 26.64 -0.23
C PRO A 620 -14.55 25.68 0.35
N ALA A 621 -14.91 25.81 1.63
CA ALA A 621 -15.84 24.91 2.33
C ALA A 621 -17.28 24.91 1.78
N SER A 622 -17.66 25.93 1.01
CA SER A 622 -18.92 26.00 0.26
C SER A 622 -18.83 25.43 -1.16
N ALA A 623 -17.72 24.80 -1.58
CA ALA A 623 -17.59 24.16 -2.90
C ALA A 623 -18.32 22.83 -2.97
N ARG A 624 -18.82 22.46 -4.16
CA ARG A 624 -19.67 21.29 -4.35
C ARG A 624 -18.86 19.99 -4.32
N GLY A 625 -17.72 19.96 -5.00
CA GLY A 625 -16.81 18.82 -5.04
C GLY A 625 -16.09 18.56 -3.72
N ALA A 626 -15.86 19.60 -2.90
CA ALA A 626 -15.20 19.45 -1.61
C ALA A 626 -15.92 18.46 -0.69
N ILE A 627 -15.14 17.75 0.14
CA ILE A 627 -15.60 17.10 1.36
C ILE A 627 -15.46 18.14 2.48
N THR A 628 -16.58 18.73 2.90
CA THR A 628 -16.61 19.76 3.94
C THR A 628 -16.77 19.10 5.30
N VAL A 629 -15.87 19.44 6.23
CA VAL A 629 -15.72 18.72 7.50
C VAL A 629 -16.12 19.61 8.68
N GLY A 630 -17.17 19.20 9.38
CA GLY A 630 -17.59 19.78 10.66
C GLY A 630 -16.86 19.16 11.84
N GLY A 631 -17.22 19.57 13.06
CA GLY A 631 -16.44 19.23 14.26
C GLY A 631 -17.17 18.36 15.28
N LEU A 632 -16.43 17.40 15.82
CA LEU A 632 -16.79 16.56 16.95
C LEU A 632 -16.04 16.99 18.21
N ASP A 633 -16.74 17.04 19.34
CA ASP A 633 -16.15 17.01 20.67
C ASP A 633 -16.45 15.63 21.30
N ASP A 634 -15.42 14.78 21.34
CA ASP A 634 -15.46 13.43 21.90
C ASP A 634 -15.12 13.39 23.39
N ARG A 635 -14.89 14.57 24.02
CA ARG A 635 -14.46 14.73 25.42
C ARG A 635 -13.24 13.88 25.82
N ASN A 636 -12.41 13.46 24.86
CA ASN A 636 -11.30 12.50 25.05
C ASN A 636 -11.76 11.14 25.63
N VAL A 637 -12.98 10.69 25.32
CA VAL A 637 -13.47 9.35 25.69
C VAL A 637 -13.86 8.50 24.49
N LEU A 638 -13.67 7.19 24.67
CA LEU A 638 -13.98 6.15 23.70
C LEU A 638 -15.49 5.82 23.63
N ASP A 639 -16.25 6.21 24.65
CA ASP A 639 -17.70 6.10 24.73
C ASP A 639 -18.38 7.19 23.87
N ARG A 640 -19.06 6.74 22.81
CA ARG A 640 -19.76 7.61 21.85
C ARG A 640 -21.03 8.26 22.40
N SER A 641 -21.59 7.76 23.50
CA SER A 641 -22.76 8.37 24.15
C SER A 641 -22.43 9.74 24.79
N MET A 642 -21.15 9.99 25.08
CA MET A 642 -20.65 11.25 25.63
C MET A 642 -20.21 12.26 24.54
N HIS A 643 -20.29 11.89 23.25
CA HIS A 643 -19.85 12.72 22.14
C HIS A 643 -20.91 13.77 21.76
N ARG A 644 -20.46 14.97 21.38
CA ARG A 644 -21.32 16.12 21.04
C ARG A 644 -20.75 16.91 19.87
N LEU A 645 -21.56 17.76 19.25
CA LEU A 645 -21.09 18.68 18.21
C LEU A 645 -20.19 19.78 18.76
N TYR A 646 -19.10 20.02 18.04
CA TYR A 646 -18.31 21.24 18.17
C TYR A 646 -19.06 22.43 17.53
N SER A 647 -18.64 23.66 17.81
CA SER A 647 -19.19 24.89 17.23
C SER A 647 -18.76 25.13 15.76
N SER A 648 -18.85 24.09 14.91
CA SER A 648 -18.59 24.23 13.48
C SER A 648 -19.71 24.97 12.75
N ASN A 649 -19.40 25.60 11.62
CA ASN A 649 -20.38 26.17 10.70
C ASN A 649 -21.05 25.09 9.85
N TRP A 650 -22.20 25.43 9.27
CA TRP A 650 -22.97 24.56 8.37
C TRP A 650 -23.76 25.38 7.34
N GLY A 651 -24.50 24.71 6.45
CA GLY A 651 -25.41 25.37 5.52
C GLY A 651 -25.60 24.60 4.21
N LEU A 652 -25.89 25.35 3.15
CA LEU A 652 -26.04 24.84 1.79
C LEU A 652 -24.98 25.45 0.88
N THR A 653 -24.60 24.75 -0.19
CA THR A 653 -23.84 25.34 -1.31
C THR A 653 -24.71 26.35 -2.10
N ALA A 654 -24.17 26.94 -3.17
CA ALA A 654 -24.96 27.80 -4.06
C ALA A 654 -25.98 27.00 -4.90
N GLU A 655 -25.74 25.69 -5.04
CA GLU A 655 -26.53 24.71 -5.78
C GLU A 655 -27.61 24.05 -4.88
N GLY A 656 -27.48 24.18 -3.55
CA GLY A 656 -28.42 23.63 -2.56
C GLY A 656 -27.94 22.37 -1.85
N ASP A 657 -26.75 21.83 -2.14
CA ASP A 657 -26.23 20.63 -1.48
C ASP A 657 -25.92 20.92 0.01
N GLY A 658 -26.28 20.00 0.90
CA GLY A 658 -26.10 20.14 2.35
C GLY A 658 -24.67 19.94 2.83
N LYS A 659 -24.23 20.77 3.78
CA LYS A 659 -22.83 20.85 4.27
C LYS A 659 -22.80 21.14 5.80
N PRO A 660 -21.88 20.55 6.58
CA PRO A 660 -20.80 19.63 6.19
C PRO A 660 -21.31 18.24 5.78
N GLU A 661 -20.49 17.47 5.05
CA GLU A 661 -20.82 16.08 4.72
C GLU A 661 -20.61 15.13 5.90
N VAL A 662 -19.54 15.34 6.68
CA VAL A 662 -19.13 14.50 7.82
C VAL A 662 -18.50 15.37 8.93
N ILE A 663 -18.37 14.82 10.13
CA ILE A 663 -17.61 15.41 11.24
C ILE A 663 -16.44 14.53 11.67
N ALA A 664 -15.41 15.16 12.23
CA ALA A 664 -14.27 14.48 12.86
C ALA A 664 -13.80 15.26 14.10
N PRO A 665 -13.03 14.62 15.02
CA PRO A 665 -12.49 15.27 16.21
C PRO A 665 -11.95 16.68 15.92
N SER A 666 -12.45 17.66 16.67
CA SER A 666 -12.14 19.09 16.53
C SER A 666 -11.59 19.71 17.81
N ILE A 667 -11.34 18.92 18.87
CA ILE A 667 -10.85 19.40 20.16
C ILE A 667 -10.15 18.26 20.91
N TRP A 668 -9.38 18.58 21.96
CA TRP A 668 -8.50 17.65 22.70
C TRP A 668 -7.41 17.02 21.82
N LEU A 669 -7.08 17.61 20.67
CA LEU A 669 -6.12 17.03 19.73
C LEU A 669 -4.69 17.41 20.09
N ALA A 670 -3.77 16.45 20.00
CA ALA A 670 -2.35 16.71 20.17
C ALA A 670 -1.73 17.23 18.86
N ALA A 671 -1.13 18.41 18.91
CA ALA A 671 -0.42 19.02 17.80
C ALA A 671 0.96 19.53 18.23
N PRO A 672 1.95 19.60 17.30
CA PRO A 672 3.34 19.93 17.63
C PRO A 672 3.49 21.40 18.05
N VAL A 673 4.33 21.65 19.05
CA VAL A 673 4.72 23.02 19.43
C VAL A 673 5.78 23.51 18.44
N LEU A 674 5.54 24.67 17.79
CA LEU A 674 6.49 25.25 16.83
C LEU A 674 7.85 25.55 17.52
N PRO A 675 8.97 24.92 17.10
CA PRO A 675 10.27 25.11 17.74
C PRO A 675 10.76 26.56 17.70
N GLY A 676 11.64 26.95 18.63
CA GLY A 676 12.20 28.31 18.69
C GLY A 676 11.21 29.41 19.12
N THR A 677 9.94 29.09 19.35
CA THR A 677 8.97 30.03 19.93
C THR A 677 9.10 30.11 21.45
N ARG A 678 8.64 31.22 22.05
CA ARG A 678 8.55 31.36 23.51
C ARG A 678 7.71 30.24 24.15
N ILE A 679 6.65 29.79 23.48
CA ILE A 679 5.81 28.68 23.96
C ILE A 679 6.61 27.36 24.02
N ALA A 680 7.48 27.07 23.05
CA ALA A 680 8.34 25.89 23.11
C ALA A 680 9.31 25.93 24.31
N GLU A 681 9.92 27.10 24.58
CA GLU A 681 10.80 27.30 25.73
C GLU A 681 10.04 27.16 27.06
N GLN A 682 8.88 27.83 27.18
CA GLN A 682 8.01 27.74 28.35
C GLN A 682 7.54 26.29 28.59
N ASN A 683 7.15 25.54 27.55
CA ASN A 683 6.67 24.17 27.70
C ASN A 683 7.78 23.19 28.15
N LEU A 684 9.02 23.41 27.71
CA LEU A 684 10.21 22.68 28.20
C LEU A 684 10.48 22.96 29.68
N LEU A 685 10.30 24.20 30.13
CA LEU A 685 10.46 24.57 31.55
C LEU A 685 9.30 24.03 32.41
N LEU A 686 8.06 24.13 31.93
CA LEU A 686 6.87 23.64 32.64
C LEU A 686 6.89 22.12 32.83
N ASP A 687 7.36 21.34 31.86
CA ASP A 687 7.50 19.88 32.03
C ASP A 687 8.56 19.53 33.08
N ARG A 688 9.65 20.31 33.18
CA ARG A 688 10.66 20.16 34.25
C ARG A 688 10.10 20.52 35.62
N LEU A 689 9.39 21.64 35.75
CA LEU A 689 8.75 22.07 37.00
C LEU A 689 7.64 21.09 37.44
N TRP A 690 6.92 20.50 36.49
CA TRP A 690 5.91 19.47 36.77
C TRP A 690 6.54 18.21 37.38
N ARG A 691 7.65 17.74 36.80
CA ARG A 691 8.37 16.54 37.26
C ARG A 691 9.28 16.77 38.47
N ALA A 692 9.55 18.02 38.83
CA ALA A 692 10.39 18.36 39.97
C ALA A 692 9.82 17.77 41.27
N GLY A 693 10.68 17.20 42.11
CA GLY A 693 10.36 16.88 43.51
C GLY A 693 10.27 18.16 44.35
N ASP A 694 9.60 18.09 45.51
CA ASP A 694 9.26 19.27 46.30
C ASP A 694 10.47 20.10 46.77
N GLU A 695 11.59 19.45 47.09
CA GLU A 695 12.87 20.13 47.41
C GLU A 695 13.47 20.87 46.19
N THR A 696 13.24 20.35 44.98
CA THR A 696 13.84 20.86 43.74
C THR A 696 12.99 21.90 43.03
N LEU A 697 11.67 21.95 43.30
CA LEU A 697 10.76 22.88 42.63
C LEU A 697 11.15 24.36 42.85
N PRO A 698 11.40 24.85 44.09
CA PRO A 698 11.73 26.27 44.30
C PRO A 698 13.05 26.68 43.62
N LEU A 699 14.03 25.77 43.58
CA LEU A 699 15.34 26.00 42.94
C LEU A 699 15.20 26.16 41.43
N LEU A 700 14.42 25.30 40.78
CA LEU A 700 14.13 25.39 39.34
C LEU A 700 13.24 26.60 39.03
N LEU A 701 12.21 26.85 39.85
CA LEU A 701 11.27 27.95 39.69
C LEU A 701 11.97 29.31 39.68
N LYS A 702 12.99 29.51 40.54
CA LYS A 702 13.83 30.72 40.55
C LYS A 702 14.46 31.04 39.18
N THR A 703 14.81 30.02 38.38
CA THR A 703 15.38 30.21 37.04
C THR A 703 14.31 30.30 35.95
N ALA A 704 13.16 29.65 36.13
CA ALA A 704 12.11 29.57 35.12
C ALA A 704 11.10 30.74 35.18
N ALA A 705 10.89 31.36 36.35
CA ALA A 705 9.89 32.40 36.57
C ALA A 705 9.94 33.57 35.56
N PRO A 706 11.11 34.14 35.19
CA PRO A 706 11.17 35.23 34.21
C PRO A 706 10.75 34.80 32.79
N VAL A 707 10.97 33.54 32.42
CA VAL A 707 10.59 33.00 31.10
C VAL A 707 9.10 32.70 31.06
N LEU A 708 8.52 32.25 32.19
CA LEU A 708 7.11 31.85 32.35
C LEU A 708 6.14 32.99 32.68
N ASP A 709 6.63 34.23 32.79
CA ASP A 709 5.87 35.42 33.21
C ASP A 709 5.27 35.28 34.63
N PHE A 710 5.98 34.59 35.54
CA PHE A 710 5.58 34.50 36.95
C PHE A 710 6.11 35.69 37.77
N ASP A 711 5.35 36.13 38.78
CA ASP A 711 5.83 37.10 39.75
C ASP A 711 7.05 36.55 40.52
N SER A 712 8.06 37.40 40.69
CA SER A 712 9.17 37.23 41.61
C SER A 712 8.78 36.74 43.01
N ALA A 713 7.62 37.18 43.54
CA ALA A 713 7.11 36.78 44.85
C ALA A 713 6.79 35.28 44.93
N LEU A 714 6.35 34.66 43.83
CA LEU A 714 6.00 33.24 43.76
C LEU A 714 7.18 32.33 44.14
N VAL A 715 8.42 32.77 43.88
CA VAL A 715 9.64 32.00 44.22
C VAL A 715 9.82 31.86 45.74
N GLN A 716 9.18 32.72 46.55
CA GLN A 716 9.18 32.66 48.02
C GLN A 716 7.81 32.25 48.61
N ALA A 717 6.79 32.04 47.76
CA ALA A 717 5.47 31.62 48.17
C ALA A 717 5.46 30.15 48.69
N PRO A 718 4.45 29.72 49.47
CA PRO A 718 4.30 28.34 49.89
C PRO A 718 4.34 27.36 48.71
N LEU A 719 4.88 26.15 48.95
CA LEU A 719 5.06 25.13 47.92
C LEU A 719 3.75 24.77 47.18
N GLU A 720 2.61 24.79 47.89
CA GLU A 720 1.29 24.57 47.30
C GLU A 720 0.93 25.65 46.27
N GLU A 721 1.23 26.92 46.55
CA GLU A 721 1.01 28.04 45.64
C GLU A 721 1.95 27.96 44.43
N GLN A 722 3.21 27.56 44.63
CA GLN A 722 4.15 27.27 43.53
C GLN A 722 3.63 26.15 42.62
N ARG A 723 3.17 25.03 43.20
CA ARG A 723 2.55 23.92 42.46
C ARG A 723 1.28 24.36 41.73
N TYR A 724 0.46 25.21 42.36
CA TYR A 724 -0.77 25.77 41.77
C TYR A 724 -0.47 26.66 40.57
N ALA A 725 0.49 27.59 40.68
CA ALA A 725 0.90 28.46 39.58
C ALA A 725 1.47 27.68 38.37
N VAL A 726 2.30 26.66 38.63
CA VAL A 726 2.80 25.75 37.58
C VAL A 726 1.66 24.98 36.91
N ARG A 727 0.66 24.49 37.67
CA ARG A 727 -0.56 23.87 37.11
C ARG A 727 -1.34 24.85 36.24
N ARG A 728 -1.59 26.08 36.73
CA ARG A 728 -2.26 27.14 35.97
C ARG A 728 -1.57 27.44 34.64
N LYS A 729 -0.24 27.53 34.63
CA LYS A 729 0.53 27.81 33.41
C LYS A 729 0.56 26.62 32.44
N LEU A 730 0.55 25.38 32.92
CA LEU A 730 0.38 24.18 32.10
C LEU A 730 -0.98 24.17 31.37
N VAL A 731 -2.06 24.60 32.03
CA VAL A 731 -3.39 24.79 31.42
C VAL A 731 -3.38 25.92 30.40
N GLU A 732 -2.84 27.09 30.76
CA GLU A 732 -2.75 28.27 29.89
C GLU A 732 -2.00 27.97 28.58
N ASN A 733 -0.85 27.29 28.68
CA ASN A 733 -0.05 26.88 27.53
C ASN A 733 -0.56 25.58 26.85
N LYS A 734 -1.73 25.05 27.24
CA LYS A 734 -2.37 23.83 26.69
C LYS A 734 -1.44 22.59 26.66
N VAL A 735 -0.53 22.44 27.62
CA VAL A 735 0.60 21.51 27.52
C VAL A 735 0.20 20.03 27.70
N ILE A 736 0.47 19.20 26.70
CA ILE A 736 0.39 17.73 26.78
C ILE A 736 1.77 17.18 27.17
N SER A 737 2.81 17.61 26.45
CA SER A 737 4.21 17.22 26.66
C SER A 737 5.14 18.37 26.18
N PRO A 738 6.48 18.29 26.34
CA PRO A 738 7.38 19.35 25.87
C PRO A 738 7.23 19.73 24.40
N PHE A 739 6.80 18.78 23.56
CA PHE A 739 6.73 18.93 22.10
C PHE A 739 5.30 18.95 21.54
N TYR A 740 4.26 18.69 22.35
CA TYR A 740 2.87 18.70 21.90
C TYR A 740 1.96 19.46 22.86
N GLN A 741 1.00 20.19 22.31
CA GLN A 741 -0.05 20.93 23.00
C GLN A 741 -1.44 20.56 22.48
N HIS A 742 -2.49 20.85 23.25
CA HIS A 742 -3.87 20.75 22.79
C HIS A 742 -4.17 21.82 21.74
N VAL A 743 -4.94 21.43 20.72
CA VAL A 743 -5.54 22.33 19.72
C VAL A 743 -7.02 22.02 19.49
N ASP A 744 -7.71 23.02 18.93
CA ASP A 744 -9.14 23.05 18.71
C ASP A 744 -9.50 23.71 17.36
N GLY A 745 -10.63 23.30 16.78
CA GLY A 745 -11.19 23.80 15.51
C GLY A 745 -11.26 22.77 14.39
N THR A 746 -12.23 22.97 13.48
CA THR A 746 -12.39 22.18 12.23
C THR A 746 -11.17 22.21 11.33
N SER A 747 -10.28 23.21 11.50
CA SER A 747 -8.93 23.25 10.94
C SER A 747 -8.13 21.97 11.13
N PHE A 748 -8.42 21.19 12.18
CA PHE A 748 -7.77 19.92 12.51
C PHE A 748 -8.62 18.69 12.16
N ALA A 749 -9.95 18.84 12.11
CA ALA A 749 -10.86 17.80 11.62
C ALA A 749 -10.70 17.53 10.11
N ALA A 750 -10.48 18.56 9.28
CA ALA A 750 -10.22 18.38 7.85
C ALA A 750 -8.91 17.59 7.56
N PRO A 751 -7.79 17.84 8.27
CA PRO A 751 -6.60 16.98 8.26
C PRO A 751 -6.87 15.53 8.68
N ILE A 752 -7.73 15.32 9.68
CA ILE A 752 -8.12 13.96 10.09
C ILE A 752 -8.89 13.25 8.98
N VAL A 753 -9.88 13.88 8.35
CA VAL A 753 -10.58 13.29 7.20
C VAL A 753 -9.65 13.09 6.01
N SER A 754 -8.76 14.04 5.71
CA SER A 754 -7.72 13.90 4.67
C SER A 754 -6.82 12.69 4.90
N SER A 755 -6.51 12.37 6.16
CA SER A 755 -5.70 11.21 6.50
C SER A 755 -6.48 9.89 6.50
N VAL A 756 -7.81 9.90 6.73
CA VAL A 756 -8.69 8.76 6.39
C VAL A 756 -8.76 8.52 4.88
N VAL A 757 -8.91 9.58 4.07
CA VAL A 757 -8.86 9.47 2.60
C VAL A 757 -7.54 8.83 2.15
N ALA A 758 -6.40 9.20 2.76
CA ALA A 758 -5.12 8.59 2.45
C ALA A 758 -5.08 7.08 2.80
N GLN A 759 -5.71 6.65 3.90
CA GLN A 759 -5.86 5.21 4.21
C GLN A 759 -6.77 4.50 3.19
N MET A 760 -7.84 5.14 2.70
CA MET A 760 -8.72 4.60 1.66
C MET A 760 -8.03 4.48 0.30
N LEU A 761 -7.22 5.47 -0.09
CA LEU A 761 -6.47 5.46 -1.35
C LEU A 761 -5.25 4.53 -1.30
N GLU A 762 -4.64 4.31 -0.14
CA GLU A 762 -3.67 3.22 0.06
C GLU A 762 -4.35 1.85 -0.11
N ALA A 763 -5.56 1.69 0.43
CA ALA A 763 -6.32 0.44 0.34
C ALA A 763 -6.89 0.16 -1.06
N ASN A 764 -7.28 1.20 -1.80
CA ASN A 764 -7.75 1.11 -3.17
C ASN A 764 -7.35 2.38 -3.97
N PRO A 765 -6.22 2.33 -4.71
CA PRO A 765 -5.77 3.45 -5.54
C PRO A 765 -6.67 3.80 -6.74
N GLY A 766 -7.73 3.02 -7.00
CA GLY A 766 -8.66 3.23 -8.11
C GLY A 766 -9.88 4.10 -7.80
N LEU A 767 -10.05 4.56 -6.56
CA LEU A 767 -11.21 5.37 -6.16
C LEU A 767 -11.17 6.78 -6.77
N THR A 768 -12.28 7.23 -7.36
CA THR A 768 -12.45 8.63 -7.74
C THR A 768 -12.84 9.49 -6.52
N PRO A 769 -12.64 10.83 -6.54
CA PRO A 769 -13.04 11.71 -5.46
C PRO A 769 -14.53 11.61 -5.08
N GLU A 770 -15.40 11.41 -6.07
CA GLU A 770 -16.84 11.22 -5.86
C GLU A 770 -17.10 9.93 -5.08
N ARG A 771 -16.39 8.85 -5.40
CA ARG A 771 -16.56 7.57 -4.69
C ARG A 771 -15.91 7.57 -3.32
N VAL A 772 -14.75 8.22 -3.14
CA VAL A 772 -14.17 8.51 -1.81
C VAL A 772 -15.19 9.26 -0.94
N LYS A 773 -15.79 10.33 -1.46
CA LYS A 773 -16.80 11.14 -0.77
C LYS A 773 -18.05 10.33 -0.43
N SER A 774 -18.55 9.55 -1.37
CA SER A 774 -19.69 8.65 -1.20
C SER A 774 -19.44 7.58 -0.13
N LEU A 775 -18.30 6.89 -0.17
CA LEU A 775 -17.94 5.86 0.81
C LEU A 775 -17.72 6.43 2.21
N LEU A 776 -17.08 7.61 2.35
CA LEU A 776 -16.95 8.32 3.64
C LEU A 776 -18.32 8.67 4.23
N VAL A 777 -19.25 9.15 3.39
CA VAL A 777 -20.62 9.48 3.78
C VAL A 777 -21.40 8.23 4.20
N GLN A 778 -21.32 7.14 3.44
CA GLN A 778 -22.01 5.87 3.73
C GLN A 778 -21.45 5.13 4.96
N THR A 779 -20.19 5.37 5.33
CA THR A 779 -19.51 4.72 6.46
C THR A 779 -19.38 5.58 7.71
N ALA A 780 -19.86 6.82 7.67
CA ALA A 780 -19.99 7.69 8.83
C ALA A 780 -21.08 7.18 9.80
N GLU A 781 -21.14 7.77 10.98
CA GLU A 781 -22.07 7.37 12.05
C GLU A 781 -22.65 8.59 12.77
N ARG A 782 -23.97 8.76 12.69
CA ARG A 782 -24.64 9.93 13.27
C ARG A 782 -24.68 9.87 14.79
N LEU A 783 -24.42 11.01 15.43
CA LEU A 783 -24.73 11.25 16.83
C LEU A 783 -26.27 11.30 16.98
N PRO A 784 -26.91 10.44 17.80
CA PRO A 784 -28.37 10.28 17.78
C PRO A 784 -29.19 11.53 18.11
N ASN A 785 -28.63 12.44 18.93
CA ASN A 785 -29.34 13.59 19.50
C ASN A 785 -28.93 14.94 18.88
N GLU A 786 -28.21 14.96 17.76
CA GLU A 786 -27.63 16.17 17.16
C GLU A 786 -28.22 16.50 15.77
N PRO A 787 -28.42 17.79 15.42
CA PRO A 787 -29.11 18.16 14.17
C PRO A 787 -28.37 17.70 12.91
N ALA A 788 -29.08 16.99 12.02
CA ALA A 788 -28.51 16.40 10.81
C ALA A 788 -27.86 17.43 9.87
N GLU A 789 -28.42 18.64 9.81
CA GLU A 789 -27.87 19.77 9.04
C GLU A 789 -26.56 20.34 9.62
N ARG A 790 -26.21 20.01 10.87
CA ARG A 790 -24.95 20.41 11.52
C ARG A 790 -23.90 19.28 11.52
N GLN A 791 -24.32 18.02 11.57
CA GLN A 791 -23.43 16.85 11.57
C GLN A 791 -23.26 16.15 10.19
N GLY A 792 -24.13 16.45 9.22
CA GLY A 792 -24.19 15.75 7.94
C GLY A 792 -24.57 14.27 8.12
N HIS A 793 -23.62 13.41 7.78
CA HIS A 793 -23.73 11.95 7.94
C HIS A 793 -23.06 11.44 9.22
N GLY A 794 -22.50 12.34 10.03
CA GLY A 794 -21.94 12.04 11.35
C GLY A 794 -20.44 11.80 11.34
N VAL A 795 -19.97 11.09 12.36
CA VAL A 795 -18.55 10.88 12.67
C VAL A 795 -17.91 9.96 11.63
N VAL A 796 -16.78 10.35 11.06
CA VAL A 796 -15.97 9.48 10.19
C VAL A 796 -15.46 8.26 10.96
N VAL A 797 -15.66 7.05 10.42
CA VAL A 797 -15.17 5.80 11.00
C VAL A 797 -14.11 5.17 10.06
N PRO A 798 -12.81 5.39 10.29
CA PRO A 798 -11.73 4.96 9.39
C PRO A 798 -11.75 3.46 9.06
N GLU A 799 -12.03 2.61 10.03
CA GLU A 799 -12.10 1.15 9.82
C GLU A 799 -13.23 0.77 8.83
N ARG A 800 -14.42 1.37 8.97
CA ARG A 800 -15.55 1.16 8.03
C ARG A 800 -15.22 1.73 6.64
N ALA A 801 -14.65 2.95 6.58
CA ALA A 801 -14.30 3.61 5.33
C ALA A 801 -13.24 2.84 4.52
N VAL A 802 -12.19 2.34 5.17
CA VAL A 802 -11.16 1.48 4.56
C VAL A 802 -11.72 0.10 4.19
N ALA A 803 -12.55 -0.50 5.04
CA ALA A 803 -13.19 -1.78 4.72
C ALA A 803 -14.16 -1.68 3.52
N ALA A 804 -14.77 -0.52 3.29
CA ALA A 804 -15.59 -0.24 2.12
C ALA A 804 -14.71 0.03 0.87
N ALA A 805 -13.63 0.80 1.00
CA ALA A 805 -12.65 1.00 -0.08
C ALA A 805 -12.09 -0.34 -0.62
N LEU A 806 -11.79 -1.30 0.26
CA LEU A 806 -11.35 -2.66 -0.09
C LEU A 806 -12.43 -3.53 -0.78
N ARG A 807 -13.71 -3.15 -0.68
CA ARG A 807 -14.84 -3.84 -1.34
C ARG A 807 -15.26 -3.18 -2.65
N GLU A 808 -14.70 -2.02 -2.98
CA GLU A 808 -15.09 -1.23 -4.14
C GLU A 808 -14.45 -1.76 -5.43
N ILE A 809 -15.15 -2.66 -6.13
CA ILE A 809 -14.66 -3.36 -7.32
C ILE A 809 -15.01 -2.59 -8.62
N HIS A 810 -15.98 -1.67 -8.59
CA HIS A 810 -16.57 -1.08 -9.81
C HIS A 810 -16.75 0.45 -9.76
N GLY A 811 -15.94 1.18 -10.53
CA GLY A 811 -16.25 2.57 -10.86
C GLY A 811 -17.55 2.66 -11.67
N ARG A 812 -18.46 3.54 -11.25
CA ARG A 812 -19.87 3.68 -11.72
C ARG A 812 -20.80 2.51 -11.35
N LEU A 813 -21.02 2.34 -10.05
CA LEU A 813 -22.35 1.99 -9.53
C LEU A 813 -22.93 3.22 -8.81
N SER A 814 -23.80 3.95 -9.51
CA SER A 814 -24.51 5.12 -9.01
C SER A 814 -25.87 5.18 -9.70
N ASP A 815 -26.95 4.93 -8.95
CA ASP A 815 -28.35 5.33 -9.21
C ASP A 815 -29.32 4.65 -8.22
N GLU A 816 -28.90 3.61 -7.47
CA GLU A 816 -29.78 2.86 -6.54
C GLU A 816 -29.73 3.36 -5.07
N PRO A 817 -30.83 3.21 -4.28
CA PRO A 817 -30.88 3.66 -2.88
C PRO A 817 -30.29 2.65 -1.88
N LEU A 818 -30.02 3.12 -0.65
CA LEU A 818 -29.53 2.31 0.47
C LEU A 818 -30.63 1.44 1.10
N SER A 819 -30.24 0.31 1.68
CA SER A 819 -31.17 -0.59 2.40
C SER A 819 -31.56 -0.08 3.80
N PRO A 820 -32.83 -0.22 4.23
CA PRO A 820 -34.03 -0.47 3.42
C PRO A 820 -34.60 0.83 2.86
N TYR A 821 -35.32 0.77 1.73
CA TYR A 821 -35.99 1.94 1.15
C TYR A 821 -37.44 1.65 0.74
N HIS A 822 -38.29 2.67 0.78
CA HIS A 822 -39.66 2.62 0.29
C HIS A 822 -39.71 2.90 -1.22
N LEU A 823 -40.51 2.15 -1.97
CA LEU A 823 -40.85 2.45 -3.36
C LEU A 823 -42.28 1.94 -3.66
N ASP A 824 -43.14 2.82 -4.20
CA ASP A 824 -44.51 2.54 -4.64
C ASP A 824 -45.48 1.87 -3.63
N GLY A 825 -45.08 1.72 -2.36
CA GLY A 825 -45.83 1.07 -1.27
C GLY A 825 -45.02 -0.02 -0.57
N ASP A 826 -44.03 -0.58 -1.25
CA ASP A 826 -43.23 -1.72 -0.81
C ASP A 826 -41.93 -1.28 -0.12
N ILE A 827 -41.38 -2.18 0.71
CA ILE A 827 -40.07 -2.03 1.34
C ILE A 827 -39.04 -2.90 0.59
N HIS A 828 -38.07 -2.25 -0.02
CA HIS A 828 -36.95 -2.88 -0.69
C HIS A 828 -35.77 -3.03 0.27
N PHE A 829 -35.22 -4.23 0.33
CA PHE A 829 -33.98 -4.54 1.03
C PHE A 829 -32.86 -4.84 0.02
N VAL A 830 -31.66 -4.34 0.28
CA VAL A 830 -30.47 -4.57 -0.55
C VAL A 830 -29.32 -5.04 0.34
N TYR A 831 -28.61 -6.10 -0.07
CA TYR A 831 -27.47 -6.61 0.68
C TYR A 831 -26.31 -6.99 -0.24
N HIS A 832 -25.10 -6.54 0.10
CA HIS A 832 -23.92 -6.70 -0.74
C HIS A 832 -22.86 -7.66 -0.15
N ASP A 833 -22.84 -8.92 -0.62
CA ASP A 833 -21.73 -9.88 -0.40
C ASP A 833 -21.55 -10.79 -1.64
N PRO A 834 -20.52 -10.55 -2.49
CA PRO A 834 -20.18 -11.36 -3.69
C PRO A 834 -19.56 -12.73 -3.35
N ARG A 835 -19.96 -13.30 -2.20
CA ARG A 835 -19.50 -14.57 -1.64
C ARG A 835 -20.62 -15.30 -0.88
N ALA A 836 -21.80 -14.69 -0.73
CA ALA A 836 -23.00 -15.38 -0.28
C ALA A 836 -23.47 -16.35 -1.36
N ARG A 837 -24.16 -17.43 -0.96
CA ARG A 837 -24.84 -18.37 -1.89
C ARG A 837 -26.37 -18.31 -1.78
N SER A 838 -26.85 -17.72 -0.71
CA SER A 838 -28.25 -17.41 -0.43
C SER A 838 -28.27 -16.30 0.62
N VAL A 839 -29.23 -15.38 0.54
CA VAL A 839 -29.53 -14.43 1.61
C VAL A 839 -31.05 -14.43 1.81
N ALA A 840 -31.52 -14.29 3.04
CA ALA A 840 -32.92 -14.06 3.35
C ALA A 840 -33.06 -12.87 4.30
N VAL A 841 -34.15 -12.12 4.18
CA VAL A 841 -34.54 -11.12 5.18
C VAL A 841 -35.44 -11.80 6.21
N ILE A 842 -35.13 -11.63 7.49
CA ILE A 842 -35.81 -12.30 8.59
C ILE A 842 -36.15 -11.26 9.64
N GLY A 843 -37.41 -11.20 10.08
CA GLY A 843 -37.84 -10.24 11.09
C GLY A 843 -39.26 -10.45 11.58
N ASP A 844 -39.78 -9.48 12.31
CA ASP A 844 -41.12 -9.52 12.90
C ASP A 844 -42.22 -9.68 11.84
N PHE A 845 -42.04 -9.09 10.65
CA PHE A 845 -42.95 -9.22 9.51
C PHE A 845 -42.99 -10.63 8.88
N ASN A 846 -42.15 -11.57 9.32
CA ASN A 846 -42.18 -12.96 8.87
C ASN A 846 -41.92 -13.99 9.99
N ASP A 847 -42.33 -13.68 11.23
CA ASP A 847 -42.20 -14.54 12.42
C ASP A 847 -40.76 -15.07 12.64
N TRP A 848 -39.76 -14.30 12.21
CA TRP A 848 -38.35 -14.67 12.20
C TRP A 848 -38.01 -15.99 11.45
N GLN A 849 -38.77 -16.33 10.39
CA GLN A 849 -38.63 -17.60 9.68
C GLN A 849 -37.60 -17.59 8.50
N PRO A 850 -36.54 -18.43 8.52
CA PRO A 850 -35.46 -18.48 7.53
C PRO A 850 -35.75 -18.74 6.04
N GLY A 851 -37.01 -18.85 5.63
CA GLY A 851 -37.39 -19.08 4.23
C GLY A 851 -38.60 -18.28 3.76
N ALA A 852 -39.08 -17.31 4.55
CA ALA A 852 -40.29 -16.55 4.24
C ALA A 852 -40.04 -15.33 3.33
N LEU A 853 -38.81 -14.80 3.29
CA LEU A 853 -38.40 -13.72 2.37
C LEU A 853 -36.94 -13.94 1.92
N GLU A 854 -36.71 -14.93 1.06
CA GLU A 854 -35.40 -15.11 0.41
C GLU A 854 -35.11 -13.94 -0.57
N MET A 855 -33.87 -13.48 -0.60
CA MET A 855 -33.38 -12.43 -1.49
C MET A 855 -32.82 -13.04 -2.78
N VAL A 856 -33.07 -12.38 -3.91
CA VAL A 856 -32.56 -12.76 -5.24
C VAL A 856 -31.25 -12.03 -5.52
N GLU A 857 -30.22 -12.73 -6.00
CA GLU A 857 -29.02 -12.09 -6.55
C GLU A 857 -29.34 -11.47 -7.93
N CYS A 858 -29.33 -10.15 -8.03
CA CYS A 858 -29.68 -9.44 -9.27
C CYS A 858 -28.47 -9.20 -10.17
N VAL A 859 -27.30 -8.96 -9.56
CA VAL A 859 -25.97 -8.93 -10.18
C VAL A 859 -24.97 -9.47 -9.16
N SER A 860 -23.80 -9.95 -9.60
CA SER A 860 -22.76 -10.58 -8.76
C SER A 860 -22.54 -9.90 -7.40
N GLY A 861 -23.07 -10.51 -6.34
CA GLY A 861 -22.99 -10.04 -4.96
C GLY A 861 -24.05 -9.08 -4.46
N VAL A 862 -24.97 -8.60 -5.31
CA VAL A 862 -26.08 -7.71 -4.92
C VAL A 862 -27.37 -8.51 -4.80
N TRP A 863 -27.78 -8.74 -3.56
CA TRP A 863 -28.99 -9.47 -3.17
C TRP A 863 -30.12 -8.49 -2.90
N ARG A 864 -31.34 -8.79 -3.35
CA ARG A 864 -32.53 -7.95 -3.15
C ARG A 864 -33.74 -8.74 -2.72
N ALA A 865 -34.53 -8.18 -1.81
CA ALA A 865 -35.88 -8.64 -1.51
C ALA A 865 -36.85 -7.46 -1.45
N ILE A 866 -38.13 -7.76 -1.59
CA ILE A 866 -39.24 -6.80 -1.54
C ILE A 866 -40.25 -7.35 -0.55
N LEU A 867 -40.54 -6.61 0.52
CA LEU A 867 -41.64 -6.85 1.44
C LEU A 867 -42.82 -5.97 1.01
N PRO A 868 -43.87 -6.54 0.41
CA PRO A 868 -44.94 -5.75 -0.18
C PRO A 868 -45.91 -5.21 0.87
N GLU A 869 -46.34 -3.96 0.69
CA GLU A 869 -47.34 -3.23 1.51
C GLU A 869 -47.42 -3.64 3.01
N PRO A 870 -46.33 -3.57 3.80
CA PRO A 870 -46.40 -3.94 5.22
C PRO A 870 -47.28 -2.95 6.01
N THR A 871 -47.96 -3.44 7.05
CA THR A 871 -48.78 -2.60 7.94
C THR A 871 -47.94 -1.52 8.66
N PRO A 872 -48.47 -0.31 8.92
CA PRO A 872 -47.75 0.68 9.73
C PRO A 872 -47.37 0.15 11.12
N GLY A 873 -46.13 0.37 11.53
CA GLY A 873 -45.55 -0.22 12.73
C GLY A 873 -44.02 -0.16 12.77
N GLU A 874 -43.45 -0.63 13.89
CA GLU A 874 -42.01 -0.86 14.05
C GLU A 874 -41.73 -2.36 13.93
N TYR A 875 -40.73 -2.74 13.14
CA TYR A 875 -40.33 -4.13 12.92
C TYR A 875 -38.82 -4.28 13.11
N GLU A 876 -38.41 -5.28 13.88
CA GLU A 876 -37.02 -5.71 13.99
C GLU A 876 -36.71 -6.78 12.92
N TYR A 877 -35.54 -6.70 12.29
CA TYR A 877 -35.09 -7.65 11.28
C TYR A 877 -33.56 -7.82 11.21
N LYS A 878 -33.12 -8.86 10.50
CA LYS A 878 -31.74 -9.20 10.13
C LYS A 878 -31.70 -9.78 8.72
N PHE A 879 -30.51 -9.84 8.14
CA PHE A 879 -30.21 -10.73 7.02
C PHE A 879 -29.65 -12.05 7.55
N LEU A 880 -30.14 -13.18 7.04
CA LEU A 880 -29.52 -14.49 7.20
C LEU A 880 -28.82 -14.86 5.90
N VAL A 881 -27.49 -14.84 5.92
CA VAL A 881 -26.64 -15.20 4.78
C VAL A 881 -26.19 -16.65 4.92
N ASP A 882 -26.10 -17.39 3.81
CA ASP A 882 -25.64 -18.79 3.74
C ASP A 882 -26.41 -19.80 4.63
N ARG A 883 -27.55 -19.37 5.21
CA ARG A 883 -28.39 -20.07 6.21
C ARG A 883 -27.78 -20.24 7.61
N ASP A 884 -26.61 -19.63 7.88
CA ASP A 884 -25.92 -19.69 9.18
C ASP A 884 -25.48 -18.31 9.74
N ARG A 885 -25.21 -17.32 8.87
CA ARG A 885 -24.72 -15.99 9.24
C ARG A 885 -25.86 -15.00 9.47
N TRP A 886 -26.27 -14.83 10.72
CA TRP A 886 -27.16 -13.76 11.15
C TRP A 886 -26.42 -12.42 11.20
N LEU A 887 -26.90 -11.42 10.45
CA LEU A 887 -26.30 -10.10 10.35
C LEU A 887 -27.37 -9.01 10.45
N ASP A 888 -27.09 -7.94 11.19
CA ASP A 888 -27.79 -6.68 11.04
C ASP A 888 -27.57 -6.10 9.62
N ASP A 889 -28.55 -5.33 9.14
CA ASP A 889 -28.43 -4.57 7.90
C ASP A 889 -27.29 -3.54 8.04
N PRO A 890 -26.21 -3.60 7.22
CA PRO A 890 -25.07 -2.70 7.36
C PRO A 890 -25.34 -1.26 6.95
N GLU A 891 -26.41 -1.02 6.19
CA GLU A 891 -26.77 0.29 5.63
C GLU A 891 -27.85 0.98 6.45
N ASN A 892 -28.74 0.21 7.07
CA ASN A 892 -29.72 0.74 8.02
C ASN A 892 -29.02 1.30 9.27
N GLY A 893 -29.29 2.58 9.60
CA GLY A 893 -28.77 3.24 10.81
C GLY A 893 -29.60 3.03 12.08
N LEU A 894 -30.86 2.57 11.96
CA LEU A 894 -31.74 2.31 13.08
C LEU A 894 -31.57 0.86 13.56
N LYS A 895 -31.18 0.68 14.83
CA LYS A 895 -30.81 -0.62 15.41
C LYS A 895 -31.23 -0.76 16.87
N ARG A 896 -31.56 -1.97 17.29
CA ARG A 896 -31.89 -2.34 18.68
C ARG A 896 -31.03 -3.54 19.12
N PRO A 897 -30.52 -3.60 20.37
CA PRO A 897 -29.70 -4.74 20.82
C PRO A 897 -30.50 -6.05 20.79
N ASP A 898 -29.94 -7.11 20.21
CA ASP A 898 -30.65 -8.39 20.00
C ASP A 898 -30.68 -9.31 21.24
N GLY A 899 -30.03 -8.92 22.33
CA GLY A 899 -29.91 -9.72 23.56
C GLY A 899 -28.81 -10.79 23.54
N TYR A 900 -28.19 -11.05 22.39
CA TYR A 900 -27.15 -12.07 22.21
C TYR A 900 -25.76 -11.48 21.90
N GLY A 901 -25.64 -10.15 21.88
CA GLY A 901 -24.40 -9.41 21.70
C GLY A 901 -24.24 -8.75 20.32
N GLY A 902 -25.28 -8.80 19.49
CA GLY A 902 -25.39 -8.04 18.25
C GLY A 902 -26.58 -7.08 18.29
N PHE A 903 -27.07 -6.72 17.10
CA PHE A 903 -28.23 -5.86 16.91
C PHE A 903 -29.23 -6.48 15.94
N ASN A 904 -30.51 -6.21 16.14
CA ASN A 904 -31.51 -6.22 15.10
C ASN A 904 -31.51 -4.85 14.41
N SER A 905 -31.70 -4.82 13.09
CA SER A 905 -32.03 -3.58 12.38
C SER A 905 -33.50 -3.27 12.55
N VAL A 906 -33.85 -1.99 12.63
CA VAL A 906 -35.20 -1.51 12.89
C VAL A 906 -35.75 -0.85 11.63
N LEU A 907 -36.93 -1.30 11.21
CA LEU A 907 -37.73 -0.74 10.12
C LEU A 907 -38.94 -0.02 10.73
N LEU A 908 -39.16 1.23 10.33
CA LEU A 908 -40.33 2.03 10.70
C LEU A 908 -41.20 2.22 9.47
N VAL A 909 -42.43 1.69 9.52
CA VAL A 909 -43.45 1.86 8.48
C VAL A 909 -44.51 2.82 9.01
N CYS A 910 -44.82 3.87 8.23
CA CYS A 910 -45.65 5.02 8.64
C CYS A 910 -47.00 5.04 7.92
#